data_AF-A0A9Q9UZW7-F1
#
_entry.id   AF-A0A9Q9UZW7-F1
#
_cell.length_a   1.000
_cell.length_b   1.000
_cell.length_c   1.000
_cell.angle_alpha   90.00
_cell.angle_beta   90.00
_cell.angle_gamma   90.00
#
_symmetry.space_group_name_H-M   'P 1'
#
loop_
_entity.id
_entity.type
_entity.pdbx_description
1 polymer ?
#
loop_
_entity_poly.entity_id
_entity_poly.type
_entity_poly.pdbx_seq_one_letter_code
_entity_poly.pdbx_strand_id
1 'polypeptide(L)'
;MDSVGVNVIETAALGRPFHLGMLYDCRKDALVPGITLWDKEQLQQSIKDHPQCNTVFNVTASDSIEDKSNLLNSLSGLINVSGAAKYLSDTKKSFKQQRLTLHYHSTTKFEELTMNHLASGNIAHYEVFDKDTATHVVTAVLYGADACFVFDREVASDEDKITVEGELKAAFDKLKGISVGAQIDLSLNDKQKTAVQKFSCKFYGDFQLQSNPASFEDALNVFAELPKLLGEKKELAVPLRVWLYPLDKLHSRAAKLQKDISLGLIKNVESVFETLSITEMKCSDLLKDKPSLAFAGFCDKIMHMKQNCSNYKLSFMKKVGSLLPKIRGDIEKETALTELLCDHEECPFRGSDLEKWVKEKEKDSVIIKTLLNQLIDFGAMVEENLDKILMDLKVKNMVSYTFTSFEWPDVLLSKQKAFLGPSRKENKDESDSKQNTGFTSDIKMTMRSNLTIFKNLIKSKTCEPAKFIVSSKEIKNNPGSCILLYENGSDEATCFTPPSESACPVIERISGHSVVLKVSPACSVTKELRLLYKMREEKDWKSQSVQKHDTVTLTDLSPDTEYEMKYAAVGKLNYTVHSDVIHLRVIDKKLIDATETVLETLSLIENKCSELMENNSAVTFSAIHRKIQDMMKYCQTYKQDLHNRIKSMIQSIQACEKDISALTDLLQAHEESPFNKSDLKEWLTVKEKELKAVDVFLQQLRDSGAEVNNNLDSFLLDTSIKNLVCYTFSSLDLPDDLLPDRENFLNPQMMKRNSKKKPNAGSQTWLTGSIWETMKKHLKIFKDLILSNGDQTTVFLIASKEHTIHPGSCILLYENGFDEASCFTPPLKPACPVIEQISGHSVVLKVSPACPATEELRLLYKMKEEKDWKSQSVLQSHDTVTLTDLSPDTEYEMKYAAVGKLKYTVQSDVIHLRVIDKKLIDATESVLETLSLIENKCSELMENNSAVTFSAIHRKIQDMMKYCQTYKQDLHNRIKSMIQSIQACEKDISALTDLLQAHEESPFNKSDLTEWLTVKEKELKEVDVFLQQLRDSGAEVNNNLDTFLLDTSIKNLVCYTFSSLDLPDDLLSDQENFLNPQMMKRNSEKKPNAGSQTWLTGSIWETMKKHLKIFKDLILSNGDQTTVFLIASKEHTIHPGSCILLYENGSDEASCFTPPSEPACPVIEQISGHGVVLKVSPACPATEELRLLYKMKEEKDWKSQSVLQSHDTVTLTDLSPDTEYEMKYAAVGKLNYTVHSDVIRVTTHTTNIREVRCLFMTTH
;
A
#
# COMPACT_ATOMS: atom_id res chain seq x y z
N MET A 1 26.95 -18.44 -43.93
CA MET A 1 27.60 -17.25 -44.53
C MET A 1 27.65 -16.24 -43.41
N ASP A 2 28.74 -16.23 -42.67
CA ASP A 2 28.77 -15.51 -41.40
C ASP A 2 29.22 -14.08 -41.68
N SER A 3 28.32 -13.13 -41.42
CA SER A 3 28.60 -11.72 -41.60
C SER A 3 29.54 -11.25 -40.50
N VAL A 4 30.85 -11.22 -40.82
CA VAL A 4 31.78 -10.30 -40.17
C VAL A 4 31.25 -8.89 -40.48
N GLY A 5 30.48 -8.34 -39.53
CA GLY A 5 29.52 -7.28 -39.80
C GLY A 5 30.15 -6.04 -40.41
N VAL A 6 29.65 -5.62 -41.57
CA VAL A 6 29.86 -4.26 -42.04
C VAL A 6 29.02 -3.37 -41.11
N ASN A 7 29.68 -2.56 -40.27
CA ASN A 7 29.05 -1.71 -39.24
C ASN A 7 28.25 -0.53 -39.83
N VAL A 8 27.31 -0.80 -40.75
CA VAL A 8 26.40 0.20 -41.30
C VAL A 8 25.30 0.45 -40.27
N ILE A 9 25.14 1.70 -39.84
CA ILE A 9 24.07 2.09 -38.93
C ILE A 9 22.84 2.49 -39.75
N GLU A 10 21.72 1.84 -39.51
CA GLU A 10 20.41 2.29 -40.01
C GLU A 10 19.81 3.29 -39.01
N THR A 11 19.31 4.43 -39.48
CA THR A 11 18.66 5.42 -38.61
C THR A 11 17.52 6.17 -39.30
N ALA A 12 16.60 6.70 -38.50
CA ALA A 12 15.46 7.48 -38.97
C ALA A 12 15.88 8.91 -39.38
N ALA A 13 15.35 9.36 -40.50
CA ALA A 13 15.63 10.70 -41.03
C ALA A 13 14.98 11.81 -40.20
N LEU A 14 13.76 11.58 -39.67
CA LEU A 14 13.01 12.50 -38.80
C LEU A 14 12.76 13.89 -39.42
N GLY A 15 12.48 13.90 -40.73
CA GLY A 15 12.31 15.12 -41.52
C GLY A 15 13.59 15.92 -41.75
N ARG A 16 14.78 15.40 -41.38
CA ARG A 16 16.07 16.04 -41.66
C ARG A 16 16.45 15.84 -43.14
N PRO A 17 17.05 16.83 -43.81
CA PRO A 17 17.29 16.79 -45.27
C PRO A 17 18.53 15.95 -45.63
N PHE A 18 18.45 14.64 -45.41
CA PHE A 18 19.47 13.68 -45.80
C PHE A 18 19.59 13.54 -47.32
N HIS A 19 20.82 13.42 -47.80
CA HIS A 19 21.16 13.11 -49.20
C HIS A 19 22.34 12.13 -49.22
N LEU A 20 22.45 11.33 -50.29
CA LEU A 20 23.62 10.45 -50.48
C LEU A 20 24.93 11.25 -50.45
N GLY A 21 25.97 10.67 -49.86
CA GLY A 21 27.29 11.31 -49.74
C GLY A 21 27.39 12.42 -48.69
N MET A 22 26.30 12.77 -47.99
CA MET A 22 26.38 13.66 -46.83
C MET A 22 27.12 13.00 -45.67
N LEU A 23 27.84 13.82 -44.91
CA LEU A 23 28.55 13.41 -43.71
C LEU A 23 27.67 13.53 -42.46
N TYR A 24 27.88 12.64 -41.49
CA TYR A 24 27.09 12.54 -40.26
C TYR A 24 27.97 12.29 -39.03
N ASP A 25 27.65 12.93 -37.92
CA ASP A 25 28.30 12.70 -36.63
C ASP A 25 27.34 11.98 -35.65
N CYS A 26 27.40 10.65 -35.62
CA CYS A 26 26.60 9.81 -34.69
C CYS A 26 26.81 10.14 -33.21
N ARG A 27 27.93 10.78 -32.84
CA ARG A 27 28.15 11.24 -31.45
C ARG A 27 27.13 12.32 -31.08
N LYS A 28 26.92 13.29 -31.97
CA LYS A 28 26.04 14.46 -31.78
C LYS A 28 24.63 14.27 -32.37
N ASP A 29 24.40 13.17 -33.09
CA ASP A 29 23.23 12.90 -33.92
C ASP A 29 22.92 14.03 -34.93
N ALA A 30 23.96 14.48 -35.63
CA ALA A 30 23.92 15.68 -36.46
C ALA A 30 24.49 15.46 -37.88
N LEU A 31 23.77 16.01 -38.87
CA LEU A 31 24.26 16.19 -40.24
C LEU A 31 25.36 17.24 -40.31
N VAL A 32 26.35 17.02 -41.17
CA VAL A 32 27.43 17.98 -41.46
C VAL A 32 27.23 18.55 -42.87
N PRO A 33 26.57 19.71 -43.01
CA PRO A 33 26.24 20.28 -44.32
C PRO A 33 27.48 20.88 -45.02
N GLY A 34 27.50 20.81 -46.35
CA GLY A 34 28.50 21.50 -47.19
C GLY A 34 29.86 20.82 -47.29
N ILE A 35 30.04 19.63 -46.70
CA ILE A 35 31.27 18.83 -46.80
C ILE A 35 30.90 17.43 -47.30
N THR A 36 31.56 16.97 -48.37
CA THR A 36 31.37 15.65 -48.99
C THR A 36 32.71 14.93 -49.14
N LEU A 37 32.69 13.60 -49.37
CA LEU A 37 33.90 12.82 -49.72
C LEU A 37 34.24 12.86 -51.22
N TRP A 38 33.24 13.14 -52.05
CA TRP A 38 33.29 13.06 -53.52
C TRP A 38 32.84 14.37 -54.15
N ASP A 39 33.34 14.63 -55.36
CA ASP A 39 32.82 15.65 -56.25
C ASP A 39 31.39 15.29 -56.72
N LYS A 40 30.61 16.30 -57.08
CA LYS A 40 29.19 16.14 -57.45
C LYS A 40 29.00 15.19 -58.64
N GLU A 41 29.88 15.30 -59.64
CA GLU A 41 29.85 14.52 -60.87
C GLU A 41 30.18 13.05 -60.62
N GLN A 42 31.13 12.77 -59.72
CA GLN A 42 31.48 11.41 -59.28
C GLN A 42 30.32 10.78 -58.51
N LEU A 43 29.73 11.53 -57.58
CA LEU A 43 28.61 11.07 -56.77
C LEU A 43 27.41 10.70 -57.66
N GLN A 44 27.03 11.55 -58.63
CA GLN A 44 25.89 11.31 -59.51
C GLN A 44 26.03 10.08 -60.42
N GLN A 45 27.25 9.76 -60.88
CA GLN A 45 27.51 8.55 -61.67
C GLN A 45 27.42 7.25 -60.86
N SER A 46 27.38 7.37 -59.52
CA SER A 46 27.51 6.25 -58.58
C SER A 46 26.19 5.76 -57.99
N ILE A 47 25.09 6.49 -58.20
CA ILE A 47 23.77 6.22 -57.61
C ILE A 47 23.04 5.12 -58.38
N LYS A 48 22.43 4.19 -57.66
CA LYS A 48 21.36 3.32 -58.17
C LYS A 48 20.07 3.62 -57.43
N ASP A 49 18.98 3.76 -58.17
CA ASP A 49 17.63 3.85 -57.63
C ASP A 49 16.84 2.57 -57.95
N HIS A 50 15.99 2.14 -57.00
CA HIS A 50 15.05 1.05 -57.19
C HIS A 50 13.68 1.44 -56.58
N PRO A 51 12.55 1.20 -57.26
CA PRO A 51 11.23 1.44 -56.69
C PRO A 51 10.95 0.54 -55.48
N GLN A 52 10.60 1.14 -54.34
CA GLN A 52 10.24 0.43 -53.12
C GLN A 52 8.92 0.98 -52.58
N CYS A 53 7.84 0.63 -53.28
CA CYS A 53 6.50 1.14 -53.02
C CYS A 53 5.75 0.27 -52.00
N ASN A 54 5.56 0.78 -50.78
CA ASN A 54 4.71 0.18 -49.76
C ASN A 54 3.89 1.28 -49.07
N THR A 55 2.68 0.97 -48.61
CA THR A 55 1.84 1.88 -47.82
C THR A 55 1.18 1.09 -46.70
N VAL A 56 1.46 1.48 -45.46
CA VAL A 56 0.92 0.88 -44.25
C VAL A 56 0.33 2.00 -43.39
N PHE A 57 -0.71 1.71 -42.63
CA PHE A 57 -1.24 2.64 -41.65
C PHE A 57 -1.57 1.89 -40.35
N ASN A 58 -1.37 2.55 -39.22
CA ASN A 58 -1.56 2.01 -37.88
C ASN A 58 -2.44 2.96 -37.05
N VAL A 59 -3.26 2.41 -36.17
CA VAL A 59 -4.09 3.19 -35.23
C VAL A 59 -3.73 2.79 -33.80
N THR A 60 -3.35 3.78 -32.98
CA THR A 60 -3.04 3.58 -31.55
C THR A 60 -3.86 4.54 -30.68
N ALA A 61 -4.13 4.13 -29.43
CA ALA A 61 -4.71 4.96 -28.38
C ALA A 61 -3.67 5.41 -27.33
N SER A 62 -2.40 5.00 -27.49
CA SER A 62 -1.32 5.36 -26.57
C SER A 62 -0.59 6.63 -27.01
N ASP A 63 -0.08 7.37 -26.02
CA ASP A 63 0.69 8.60 -26.19
C ASP A 63 2.10 8.51 -25.55
N SER A 64 2.49 7.32 -25.06
CA SER A 64 3.74 7.08 -24.33
C SER A 64 4.98 7.38 -25.18
N ILE A 65 6.13 7.64 -24.54
CA ILE A 65 7.39 7.87 -25.26
C ILE A 65 7.81 6.60 -26.01
N GLU A 66 7.64 5.42 -25.41
CA GLU A 66 7.97 4.12 -26.04
C GLU A 66 7.10 3.84 -27.28
N ASP A 67 5.78 4.03 -27.20
CA ASP A 67 4.87 3.80 -28.34
C ASP A 67 5.11 4.80 -29.49
N LYS A 68 5.37 6.07 -29.15
CA LYS A 68 5.77 7.09 -30.13
C LYS A 68 7.08 6.75 -30.82
N SER A 69 8.06 6.30 -30.04
CA SER A 69 9.38 5.90 -30.55
C SER A 69 9.28 4.66 -31.43
N ASN A 70 8.43 3.69 -31.09
CA ASN A 70 8.17 2.51 -31.92
C ASN A 70 7.44 2.88 -33.22
N LEU A 71 6.45 3.79 -33.16
CA LEU A 71 5.64 4.18 -34.33
C LEU A 71 6.45 4.86 -35.44
N LEU A 72 7.44 5.68 -35.05
CA LEU A 72 8.34 6.41 -35.95
C LEU A 72 9.78 5.81 -35.99
N ASN A 73 9.99 4.65 -35.37
CA ASN A 73 11.28 3.95 -35.26
C ASN A 73 12.44 4.85 -34.78
N SER A 74 12.24 5.64 -33.72
CA SER A 74 13.25 6.60 -33.25
C SER A 74 13.09 7.01 -31.78
N LEU A 75 14.20 6.93 -31.04
CA LEU A 75 14.35 7.44 -29.68
C LEU A 75 14.84 8.90 -29.70
N SER A 76 13.93 9.87 -29.92
CA SER A 76 14.33 11.26 -30.19
C SER A 76 13.60 12.37 -29.41
N GLY A 77 13.76 12.35 -28.09
CA GLY A 77 13.48 13.54 -27.24
C GLY A 77 14.57 14.63 -27.26
N LEU A 78 15.72 14.38 -27.90
CA LEU A 78 16.92 15.23 -27.85
C LEU A 78 17.36 15.81 -29.21
N ILE A 79 16.63 15.50 -30.28
CA ILE A 79 17.02 15.80 -31.67
C ILE A 79 16.05 16.84 -32.24
N ASN A 80 16.56 17.72 -33.11
CA ASN A 80 15.73 18.70 -33.81
C ASN A 80 14.95 18.01 -34.95
N VAL A 81 13.65 17.77 -34.74
CA VAL A 81 12.77 17.02 -35.64
C VAL A 81 11.87 17.92 -36.51
N SER A 82 11.59 17.48 -37.73
CA SER A 82 10.73 18.17 -38.70
C SER A 82 9.69 17.24 -39.33
N GLY A 83 8.75 17.80 -40.09
CA GLY A 83 7.70 17.03 -40.76
C GLY A 83 6.83 16.23 -39.79
N ALA A 84 6.58 14.96 -40.12
CA ALA A 84 5.83 14.01 -39.29
C ALA A 84 6.43 13.81 -37.89
N ALA A 85 7.77 13.80 -37.78
CA ALA A 85 8.48 13.52 -36.55
C ALA A 85 8.26 14.56 -35.43
N LYS A 86 7.67 15.73 -35.75
CA LYS A 86 7.18 16.67 -34.73
C LYS A 86 6.13 16.06 -33.79
N TYR A 87 5.44 15.00 -34.20
CA TYR A 87 4.55 14.22 -33.34
C TYR A 87 5.22 13.74 -32.04
N LEU A 88 6.52 13.41 -32.07
CA LEU A 88 7.28 12.98 -30.89
C LEU A 88 7.31 14.04 -29.77
N SER A 89 7.15 15.33 -30.13
CA SER A 89 7.09 16.45 -29.18
C SER A 89 5.67 16.87 -28.78
N ASP A 90 4.61 16.35 -29.43
CA ASP A 90 3.23 16.60 -29.02
C ASP A 90 2.83 15.57 -27.96
N THR A 91 2.89 15.97 -26.69
CA THR A 91 2.34 15.20 -25.57
C THR A 91 0.92 15.66 -25.25
N LYS A 92 0.10 14.76 -24.71
CA LYS A 92 -1.13 15.12 -23.99
C LYS A 92 -0.87 16.24 -22.98
N LYS A 93 -1.84 17.13 -22.80
CA LYS A 93 -1.77 18.29 -21.90
C LYS A 93 -2.65 18.15 -20.65
N SER A 94 -3.38 17.05 -20.58
CA SER A 94 -4.42 16.75 -19.61
C SER A 94 -4.53 15.24 -19.48
N PHE A 95 -4.77 14.73 -18.29
CA PHE A 95 -5.02 13.31 -18.07
C PHE A 95 -6.44 12.94 -18.53
N LYS A 96 -7.40 13.87 -18.37
CA LYS A 96 -8.78 13.80 -18.89
C LYS A 96 -8.90 13.91 -20.42
N GLN A 97 -7.80 14.10 -21.14
CA GLN A 97 -7.79 14.09 -22.60
C GLN A 97 -7.73 12.65 -23.13
N GLN A 98 -8.68 12.26 -23.98
CA GLN A 98 -8.60 11.04 -24.77
C GLN A 98 -7.88 11.33 -26.10
N ARG A 99 -7.07 10.37 -26.56
CA ARG A 99 -6.25 10.52 -27.77
C ARG A 99 -6.28 9.26 -28.61
N LEU A 100 -6.47 9.42 -29.92
CA LEU A 100 -6.20 8.39 -30.92
C LEU A 100 -5.21 8.95 -31.94
N THR A 101 -4.22 8.17 -32.34
CA THR A 101 -3.30 8.55 -33.43
C THR A 101 -3.45 7.57 -34.58
N LEU A 102 -3.83 8.08 -35.76
CA LEU A 102 -3.72 7.39 -37.03
C LEU A 102 -2.38 7.78 -37.67
N HIS A 103 -1.49 6.81 -37.82
CA HIS A 103 -0.23 6.95 -38.53
C HIS A 103 -0.35 6.37 -39.93
N TYR A 104 0.02 7.15 -40.94
CA TYR A 104 0.21 6.74 -42.33
C TYR A 104 1.71 6.70 -42.61
N HIS A 105 2.20 5.60 -43.17
CA HIS A 105 3.58 5.40 -43.59
C HIS A 105 3.60 4.94 -45.04
N SER A 106 4.26 5.67 -45.94
CA SER A 106 4.45 5.21 -47.32
C SER A 106 5.86 5.37 -47.82
N THR A 107 6.44 4.28 -48.33
CA THR A 107 7.73 4.25 -49.00
C THR A 107 7.55 4.35 -50.51
N THR A 108 8.56 4.88 -51.21
CA THR A 108 8.47 5.25 -52.63
C THR A 108 9.61 4.66 -53.45
N LYS A 109 10.86 5.03 -53.13
CA LYS A 109 12.09 4.61 -53.80
C LYS A 109 13.21 4.42 -52.77
N PHE A 110 14.17 3.57 -53.12
CA PHE A 110 15.42 3.38 -52.39
C PHE A 110 16.58 3.78 -53.29
N GLU A 111 17.45 4.67 -52.82
CA GLU A 111 18.66 5.12 -53.53
C GLU A 111 19.90 4.66 -52.77
N GLU A 112 20.88 4.07 -53.45
CA GLU A 112 22.14 3.59 -52.86
C GLU A 112 23.37 3.98 -53.68
N LEU A 113 24.52 4.08 -53.03
CA LEU A 113 25.83 4.25 -53.69
C LEU A 113 26.45 2.89 -54.05
N THR A 114 26.96 2.80 -55.28
CA THR A 114 27.72 1.64 -55.74
C THR A 114 29.06 1.50 -55.02
N MET A 115 29.30 0.34 -54.42
CA MET A 115 30.48 0.04 -53.56
C MET A 115 31.85 0.32 -54.21
N ASN A 116 31.93 0.36 -55.55
CA ASN A 116 33.15 0.67 -56.30
C ASN A 116 33.77 2.04 -55.92
N HIS A 117 32.98 2.98 -55.42
CA HIS A 117 33.42 4.35 -55.11
C HIS A 117 33.86 4.55 -53.65
N LEU A 118 33.66 3.55 -52.79
CA LEU A 118 34.18 3.51 -51.41
C LEU A 118 35.64 3.03 -51.35
N ALA A 119 36.21 2.57 -52.47
CA ALA A 119 37.63 2.22 -52.56
C ALA A 119 38.51 3.47 -52.43
N SER A 120 39.64 3.35 -51.74
CA SER A 120 40.57 4.47 -51.45
C SER A 120 41.14 5.19 -52.68
N GLY A 121 41.09 4.59 -53.88
CA GLY A 121 41.44 5.28 -55.12
C GLY A 121 40.45 6.37 -55.56
N ASN A 122 39.23 6.37 -55.03
CA ASN A 122 38.07 7.08 -55.61
C ASN A 122 37.49 8.19 -54.70
N ILE A 123 38.20 8.60 -53.65
CA ILE A 123 37.76 9.65 -52.71
C ILE A 123 38.46 10.98 -53.08
N ALA A 124 37.68 12.03 -53.32
CA ALA A 124 38.20 13.34 -53.77
C ALA A 124 38.71 14.21 -52.62
N HIS A 125 38.12 14.11 -51.43
CA HIS A 125 38.37 15.04 -50.31
C HIS A 125 38.90 14.34 -49.05
N TYR A 126 40.14 13.86 -49.11
CA TYR A 126 40.81 13.17 -48.00
C TYR A 126 40.95 14.00 -46.71
N GLU A 127 41.03 15.33 -46.82
CA GLU A 127 41.15 16.25 -45.67
C GLU A 127 39.99 16.15 -44.66
N VAL A 128 38.85 15.59 -45.07
CA VAL A 128 37.69 15.36 -44.20
C VAL A 128 38.04 14.45 -43.02
N PHE A 129 38.92 13.46 -43.24
CA PHE A 129 39.27 12.48 -42.22
C PHE A 129 40.14 13.07 -41.10
N ASP A 130 40.93 14.11 -41.36
CA ASP A 130 41.82 14.73 -40.38
C ASP A 130 41.12 15.79 -39.50
N LYS A 131 39.84 16.12 -39.73
CA LYS A 131 39.13 17.25 -39.11
C LYS A 131 38.22 16.90 -37.91
N ASP A 132 38.08 15.61 -37.55
CA ASP A 132 37.16 15.08 -36.51
C ASP A 132 35.68 15.53 -36.65
N THR A 133 35.28 16.01 -37.83
CA THR A 133 33.98 16.68 -38.05
C THR A 133 32.80 15.71 -38.16
N ALA A 134 33.03 14.49 -38.62
CA ALA A 134 32.01 13.48 -38.90
C ALA A 134 32.55 12.08 -38.62
N THR A 135 31.66 11.13 -38.32
CA THR A 135 32.01 9.72 -38.05
C THR A 135 31.51 8.76 -39.14
N HIS A 136 30.48 9.16 -39.90
CA HIS A 136 29.85 8.33 -40.93
C HIS A 136 29.54 9.15 -42.20
N VAL A 137 29.28 8.46 -43.31
CA VAL A 137 28.75 9.01 -44.57
C VAL A 137 27.47 8.27 -44.97
N VAL A 138 26.50 8.99 -45.53
CA VAL A 138 25.23 8.42 -46.01
C VAL A 138 25.46 7.63 -47.31
N THR A 139 25.26 6.32 -47.28
CA THR A 139 25.44 5.43 -48.45
C THR A 139 24.16 4.89 -49.05
N ALA A 140 23.05 4.89 -48.32
CA ALA A 140 21.72 4.64 -48.88
C ALA A 140 20.63 5.48 -48.18
N VAL A 141 19.55 5.77 -48.91
CA VAL A 141 18.38 6.52 -48.44
C VAL A 141 17.10 5.87 -48.95
N LEU A 142 16.17 5.56 -48.05
CA LEU A 142 14.80 5.18 -48.36
C LEU A 142 13.91 6.41 -48.30
N TYR A 143 13.26 6.74 -49.41
CA TYR A 143 12.36 7.90 -49.51
C TYR A 143 10.89 7.49 -49.37
N GLY A 144 10.09 8.41 -48.86
CA GLY A 144 8.67 8.22 -48.62
C GLY A 144 8.02 9.46 -48.03
N ALA A 145 6.94 9.28 -47.28
CA ALA A 145 6.36 10.30 -46.42
C ALA A 145 5.57 9.64 -45.29
N ASP A 146 5.70 10.21 -44.08
CA ASP A 146 4.89 9.85 -42.93
C ASP A 146 3.83 10.94 -42.65
N ALA A 147 2.73 10.54 -42.01
CA ALA A 147 1.75 11.46 -41.44
C ALA A 147 1.06 10.87 -40.19
N CYS A 148 1.04 11.64 -39.11
CA CYS A 148 0.30 11.38 -37.89
C CYS A 148 -0.90 12.33 -37.79
N PHE A 149 -2.11 11.76 -37.81
CA PHE A 149 -3.34 12.44 -37.46
C PHE A 149 -3.65 12.16 -35.99
N VAL A 150 -3.49 13.18 -35.14
CA VAL A 150 -3.71 13.10 -33.70
C VAL A 150 -5.11 13.61 -33.39
N PHE A 151 -6.00 12.69 -33.04
CA PHE A 151 -7.38 12.98 -32.66
C PHE A 151 -7.45 13.18 -31.14
N ASP A 152 -7.63 14.43 -30.73
CA ASP A 152 -7.72 14.85 -29.34
C ASP A 152 -9.19 15.13 -28.98
N ARG A 153 -9.69 14.46 -27.94
CA ARG A 153 -10.97 14.77 -27.27
C ARG A 153 -10.70 15.17 -25.83
N GLU A 154 -11.19 16.33 -25.43
CA GLU A 154 -11.26 16.72 -24.02
C GLU A 154 -12.52 16.14 -23.39
N VAL A 155 -12.43 15.65 -22.15
CA VAL A 155 -13.55 15.05 -21.41
C VAL A 155 -13.89 15.92 -20.21
N ALA A 156 -15.15 16.34 -20.11
CA ALA A 156 -15.64 17.10 -18.97
C ALA A 156 -15.71 16.22 -17.72
N SER A 157 -15.72 16.83 -16.52
CA SER A 157 -15.66 16.05 -15.26
C SER A 157 -16.99 15.42 -14.85
N ASP A 158 -18.05 15.72 -15.59
CA ASP A 158 -19.43 15.29 -15.46
C ASP A 158 -19.88 14.35 -16.61
N GLU A 159 -19.02 14.11 -17.60
CA GLU A 159 -19.31 13.10 -18.64
C GLU A 159 -19.18 11.67 -18.10
N ASP A 160 -20.15 10.82 -18.42
CA ASP A 160 -20.15 9.41 -18.03
C ASP A 160 -18.99 8.63 -18.67
N LYS A 161 -18.24 7.90 -17.84
CA LYS A 161 -17.04 7.16 -18.24
C LYS A 161 -17.35 6.08 -19.29
N ILE A 162 -18.46 5.35 -19.13
CA ILE A 162 -18.85 4.26 -20.04
C ILE A 162 -19.19 4.83 -21.43
N THR A 163 -19.89 5.96 -21.46
CA THR A 163 -20.21 6.70 -22.69
C THR A 163 -18.94 7.19 -23.39
N VAL A 164 -18.00 7.78 -22.66
CA VAL A 164 -16.71 8.24 -23.20
C VAL A 164 -15.90 7.09 -23.79
N GLU A 165 -15.81 5.95 -23.09
CA GLU A 165 -15.12 4.74 -23.57
C GLU A 165 -15.80 4.14 -24.80
N GLY A 166 -17.14 4.08 -24.82
CA GLY A 166 -17.91 3.61 -25.97
C GLY A 166 -17.75 4.49 -27.21
N GLU A 167 -17.70 5.82 -27.04
CA GLU A 167 -17.44 6.79 -28.11
C GLU A 167 -15.98 6.70 -28.62
N LEU A 168 -15.00 6.51 -27.72
CA LEU A 168 -13.59 6.30 -28.09
C LEU A 168 -13.43 5.01 -28.91
N LYS A 169 -14.06 3.91 -28.46
CA LYS A 169 -14.07 2.62 -29.17
C LYS A 169 -14.72 2.76 -30.55
N ALA A 170 -15.87 3.43 -30.65
CA ALA A 170 -16.54 3.66 -31.93
C ALA A 170 -15.68 4.46 -32.93
N ALA A 171 -14.93 5.45 -32.46
CA ALA A 171 -13.99 6.20 -33.29
C ALA A 171 -12.78 5.34 -33.71
N PHE A 172 -12.20 4.57 -32.78
CA PHE A 172 -11.08 3.67 -33.04
C PHE A 172 -11.42 2.56 -34.04
N ASP A 173 -12.58 1.91 -33.88
CA ASP A 173 -13.08 0.88 -34.79
C ASP A 173 -13.32 1.46 -36.19
N LYS A 174 -13.80 2.71 -36.30
CA LYS A 174 -13.95 3.41 -37.59
C LYS A 174 -12.60 3.68 -38.26
N LEU A 175 -11.58 4.10 -37.50
CA LEU A 175 -10.22 4.29 -38.03
C LEU A 175 -9.57 2.97 -38.46
N LYS A 176 -9.77 1.88 -37.72
CA LYS A 176 -9.31 0.54 -38.10
C LYS A 176 -10.02 -0.04 -39.32
N GLY A 177 -11.28 0.34 -39.56
CA GLY A 177 -12.07 -0.09 -40.72
C GLY A 177 -11.72 0.57 -42.05
N ILE A 178 -10.78 1.52 -42.08
CA ILE A 178 -10.30 2.16 -43.32
C ILE A 178 -9.51 1.12 -44.14
N SER A 179 -9.62 1.15 -45.47
CA SER A 179 -8.83 0.30 -46.36
C SER A 179 -8.16 1.11 -47.47
N VAL A 180 -6.96 0.70 -47.87
CA VAL A 180 -6.16 1.41 -48.89
C VAL A 180 -6.70 1.07 -50.28
N GLY A 181 -7.07 2.10 -51.05
CA GLY A 181 -7.46 1.96 -52.45
C GLY A 181 -8.94 1.64 -52.72
N ALA A 182 -9.74 1.41 -51.68
CA ALA A 182 -11.20 1.44 -51.81
C ALA A 182 -11.72 2.90 -51.79
N GLN A 183 -12.89 3.12 -52.39
CA GLN A 183 -13.64 4.35 -52.16
C GLN A 183 -14.01 4.38 -50.67
N ILE A 184 -13.37 5.25 -49.89
CA ILE A 184 -13.55 5.29 -48.43
C ILE A 184 -15.05 5.42 -48.14
N ASP A 185 -15.59 4.45 -47.42
CA ASP A 185 -16.95 4.56 -46.92
C ASP A 185 -16.96 5.59 -45.80
N LEU A 186 -17.17 6.84 -46.19
CA LEU A 186 -17.35 7.99 -45.29
C LEU A 186 -18.70 7.93 -44.56
N SER A 187 -19.56 6.92 -44.81
CA SER A 187 -20.78 6.76 -44.02
C SER A 187 -20.43 6.45 -42.56
N LEU A 188 -21.01 7.26 -41.69
CA LEU A 188 -20.98 7.11 -40.24
C LEU A 188 -22.41 6.78 -39.83
N ASN A 189 -22.62 5.73 -39.05
CA ASN A 189 -23.91 5.55 -38.40
C ASN A 189 -24.12 6.66 -37.33
N ASP A 190 -25.36 6.92 -36.92
CA ASP A 190 -25.68 8.07 -36.07
C ASP A 190 -24.89 8.08 -34.73
N LYS A 191 -24.60 6.90 -34.18
CA LYS A 191 -23.78 6.75 -32.96
C LYS A 191 -22.32 7.12 -33.22
N GLN A 192 -21.72 6.60 -34.29
CA GLN A 192 -20.36 6.96 -34.72
C GLN A 192 -20.25 8.45 -35.03
N LYS A 193 -21.23 9.03 -35.73
CA LYS A 193 -21.25 10.45 -36.08
C LYS A 193 -21.25 11.34 -34.84
N THR A 194 -22.08 11.01 -33.85
CA THR A 194 -22.12 11.70 -32.56
C THR A 194 -20.78 11.59 -31.80
N ALA A 195 -20.15 10.41 -31.83
CA ALA A 195 -18.86 10.17 -31.18
C ALA A 195 -17.71 10.98 -31.80
N VAL A 196 -17.57 10.95 -33.14
CA VAL A 196 -16.41 11.57 -33.82
C VAL A 196 -16.47 13.10 -33.86
N GLN A 197 -17.67 13.70 -33.78
CA GLN A 197 -17.84 15.16 -33.72
C GLN A 197 -17.21 15.80 -32.48
N LYS A 198 -16.94 15.03 -31.42
CA LYS A 198 -16.25 15.49 -30.20
C LYS A 198 -14.72 15.49 -30.33
N PHE A 199 -14.15 14.95 -31.41
CA PHE A 199 -12.70 14.90 -31.62
C PHE A 199 -12.22 16.06 -32.50
N SER A 200 -11.24 16.79 -31.98
CA SER A 200 -10.39 17.69 -32.77
C SER A 200 -9.26 16.90 -33.42
N CYS A 201 -8.75 17.34 -34.56
CA CYS A 201 -7.57 16.76 -35.21
C CYS A 201 -6.39 17.75 -35.20
N LYS A 202 -5.18 17.22 -34.99
CA LYS A 202 -3.93 17.87 -35.37
C LYS A 202 -3.18 17.00 -36.37
N PHE A 203 -2.58 17.63 -37.36
CA PHE A 203 -1.80 16.94 -38.39
C PHE A 203 -0.31 17.25 -38.26
N TYR A 204 0.49 16.18 -38.21
CA TYR A 204 1.95 16.22 -38.33
C TYR A 204 2.35 15.32 -39.48
N GLY A 205 2.84 15.86 -40.59
CA GLY A 205 3.20 15.03 -41.74
C GLY A 205 4.21 15.69 -42.67
N ASP A 206 4.76 14.90 -43.57
CA ASP A 206 5.76 15.33 -44.56
C ASP A 206 5.12 15.90 -45.84
N PHE A 207 3.80 16.07 -45.84
CA PHE A 207 3.00 16.50 -46.98
C PHE A 207 2.71 18.00 -46.95
N GLN A 208 2.78 18.65 -48.12
CA GLN A 208 2.40 20.05 -48.27
C GLN A 208 0.88 20.19 -48.52
N LEU A 209 0.14 20.49 -47.45
CA LEU A 209 -1.31 20.74 -47.51
C LEU A 209 -1.62 22.23 -47.71
N GLN A 210 -2.77 22.55 -48.33
CA GLN A 210 -3.29 23.93 -48.38
C GLN A 210 -3.79 24.40 -47.00
N SER A 211 -4.38 23.48 -46.23
CA SER A 211 -4.83 23.67 -44.85
C SER A 211 -4.75 22.34 -44.11
N ASN A 212 -4.29 22.36 -42.87
CA ASN A 212 -4.28 21.16 -42.03
C ASN A 212 -5.70 20.78 -41.60
N PRO A 213 -6.04 19.48 -41.53
CA PRO A 213 -7.34 19.03 -41.02
C PRO A 213 -7.50 19.39 -39.54
N ALA A 214 -8.70 19.84 -39.16
CA ALA A 214 -9.03 20.24 -37.79
C ALA A 214 -10.15 19.39 -37.16
N SER A 215 -10.95 18.69 -37.97
CA SER A 215 -11.97 17.73 -37.53
C SER A 215 -11.64 16.29 -37.96
N PHE A 216 -12.40 15.34 -37.42
CA PHE A 216 -12.32 13.93 -37.83
C PHE A 216 -12.67 13.70 -39.30
N GLU A 217 -13.67 14.42 -39.83
CA GLU A 217 -14.09 14.29 -41.24
C GLU A 217 -13.04 14.88 -42.19
N ASP A 218 -12.45 16.05 -41.86
CA ASP A 218 -11.34 16.63 -42.62
C ASP A 218 -10.14 15.69 -42.70
N ALA A 219 -9.82 15.02 -41.59
CA ALA A 219 -8.69 14.10 -41.52
C ALA A 219 -8.87 12.89 -42.44
N LEU A 220 -10.08 12.32 -42.53
CA LEU A 220 -10.38 11.23 -43.46
C LEU A 220 -10.30 11.69 -44.93
N ASN A 221 -10.76 12.90 -45.23
CA ASN A 221 -10.66 13.48 -46.56
C ASN A 221 -9.19 13.71 -46.96
N VAL A 222 -8.36 14.25 -46.06
CA VAL A 222 -6.91 14.42 -46.29
C VAL A 222 -6.22 13.06 -46.43
N PHE A 223 -6.56 12.07 -45.60
CA PHE A 223 -6.02 10.71 -45.68
C PHE A 223 -6.28 10.06 -47.05
N ALA A 224 -7.46 10.28 -47.64
CA ALA A 224 -7.81 9.79 -48.97
C ALA A 224 -6.90 10.36 -50.08
N GLU A 225 -6.42 11.59 -49.91
CA GLU A 225 -5.63 12.32 -50.90
C GLU A 225 -4.12 12.14 -50.72
N LEU A 226 -3.63 11.70 -49.54
CA LEU A 226 -2.20 11.49 -49.26
C LEU A 226 -1.44 10.72 -50.36
N PRO A 227 -1.95 9.61 -50.94
CA PRO A 227 -1.24 8.88 -52.00
C PRO A 227 -1.01 9.70 -53.27
N LYS A 228 -1.88 10.69 -53.56
CA LYS A 228 -1.77 11.58 -54.74
C LYS A 228 -0.84 12.76 -54.47
N LEU A 229 -0.74 13.19 -53.21
CA LEU A 229 0.07 14.33 -52.77
C LEU A 229 1.59 14.08 -52.83
N LEU A 230 2.04 12.87 -53.16
CA LEU A 230 3.45 12.56 -53.43
C LEU A 230 3.93 13.02 -54.83
N GLY A 231 3.01 13.35 -55.73
CA GLY A 231 3.31 13.66 -57.14
C GLY A 231 3.28 12.42 -58.05
N GLU A 232 3.09 12.62 -59.36
CA GLU A 232 2.92 11.52 -60.34
C GLU A 232 4.15 10.61 -60.43
N LYS A 233 5.34 11.15 -60.15
CA LYS A 233 6.62 10.41 -60.11
C LYS A 233 7.14 10.23 -58.68
N LYS A 234 6.31 10.49 -57.68
CA LYS A 234 6.66 10.46 -56.24
C LYS A 234 7.81 11.43 -55.90
N GLU A 235 7.90 12.52 -56.64
CA GLU A 235 8.98 13.52 -56.58
C GLU A 235 8.98 14.37 -55.30
N LEU A 236 7.86 14.40 -54.56
CA LEU A 236 7.74 15.12 -53.28
C LEU A 236 8.09 14.24 -52.06
N ALA A 237 8.56 13.01 -52.28
CA ALA A 237 8.98 12.11 -51.21
C ALA A 237 10.24 12.60 -50.48
N VAL A 238 10.22 12.58 -49.14
CA VAL A 238 11.32 12.93 -48.26
C VAL A 238 12.11 11.70 -47.81
N PRO A 239 13.36 11.83 -47.34
CA PRO A 239 14.06 10.75 -46.65
C PRO A 239 13.27 10.27 -45.42
N LEU A 240 13.06 8.95 -45.29
CA LEU A 240 12.47 8.32 -44.10
C LEU A 240 13.51 7.56 -43.28
N ARG A 241 14.34 6.75 -43.94
CA ARG A 241 15.44 6.00 -43.32
C ARG A 241 16.73 6.15 -44.11
N VAL A 242 17.86 6.12 -43.43
CA VAL A 242 19.19 6.25 -44.02
C VAL A 242 20.16 5.21 -43.47
N TRP A 243 21.10 4.81 -44.31
CA TRP A 243 22.19 3.90 -43.97
C TRP A 243 23.49 4.67 -43.95
N LEU A 244 24.14 4.64 -42.78
CA LEU A 244 25.34 5.39 -42.46
C LEU A 244 26.54 4.44 -42.45
N TYR A 245 27.43 4.60 -43.43
CA TYR A 245 28.68 3.85 -43.50
C TYR A 245 29.77 4.54 -42.68
N PRO A 246 30.50 3.82 -41.81
CA PRO A 246 31.48 4.40 -40.90
C PRO A 246 32.77 4.82 -41.63
N LEU A 247 33.24 6.03 -41.35
CA LEU A 247 34.41 6.63 -42.03
C LEU A 247 35.74 5.96 -41.63
N ASP A 248 35.82 5.35 -40.44
CA ASP A 248 37.02 4.64 -39.96
C ASP A 248 37.39 3.44 -40.84
N LYS A 249 36.41 2.87 -41.56
CA LYS A 249 36.61 1.80 -42.55
C LYS A 249 37.11 2.32 -43.89
N LEU A 250 36.91 3.60 -44.21
CA LEU A 250 37.46 4.25 -45.39
C LEU A 250 38.87 4.77 -45.14
N HIS A 251 39.13 5.32 -43.94
CA HIS A 251 40.44 5.83 -43.57
C HIS A 251 40.66 5.80 -42.05
N SER A 252 41.80 5.24 -41.60
CA SER A 252 42.07 4.96 -40.17
C SER A 252 42.21 6.19 -39.27
N ARG A 253 42.34 7.39 -39.83
CA ARG A 253 42.36 8.66 -39.06
C ARG A 253 40.97 9.25 -38.80
N ALA A 254 39.93 8.74 -39.47
CA ALA A 254 38.59 9.29 -39.34
C ALA A 254 38.05 9.16 -37.91
N ALA A 255 37.14 10.07 -37.53
CA ALA A 255 36.44 9.93 -36.27
C ALA A 255 35.57 8.66 -36.26
N LYS A 256 35.46 8.03 -35.10
CA LYS A 256 34.63 6.85 -34.87
C LYS A 256 33.59 7.09 -33.78
N LEU A 257 32.43 6.43 -33.90
CA LEU A 257 31.55 6.20 -32.77
C LEU A 257 32.23 5.18 -31.85
N GLN A 258 32.42 5.50 -30.57
CA GLN A 258 33.22 4.66 -29.67
C GLN A 258 32.38 3.78 -28.75
N LYS A 259 31.23 4.28 -28.31
CA LYS A 259 30.28 3.59 -27.41
C LYS A 259 28.85 3.89 -27.83
N ASP A 260 27.98 2.92 -27.61
CA ASP A 260 26.54 3.14 -27.59
C ASP A 260 26.05 3.23 -26.13
N ILE A 261 24.79 3.61 -25.94
CA ILE A 261 24.16 3.72 -24.61
C ILE A 261 23.27 2.50 -24.38
N SER A 262 23.36 1.90 -23.20
CA SER A 262 22.55 0.73 -22.85
C SER A 262 21.05 1.06 -22.84
N LEU A 263 20.27 0.13 -23.41
CA LEU A 263 18.81 0.20 -23.50
C LEU A 263 18.13 0.40 -22.13
N GLY A 264 18.72 -0.14 -21.05
CA GLY A 264 18.22 0.07 -19.68
C GLY A 264 18.33 1.52 -19.22
N LEU A 265 19.44 2.20 -19.49
CA LEU A 265 19.58 3.63 -19.13
C LEU A 265 18.69 4.53 -20.00
N ILE A 266 18.45 4.17 -21.26
CA ILE A 266 17.49 4.86 -22.12
C ILE A 266 16.09 4.78 -21.51
N LYS A 267 15.60 3.58 -21.17
CA LYS A 267 14.28 3.39 -20.52
C LYS A 267 14.17 4.12 -19.18
N ASN A 268 15.24 4.16 -18.38
CA ASN A 268 15.25 4.92 -17.13
C ASN A 268 15.12 6.44 -17.38
N VAL A 269 15.84 6.99 -18.37
CA VAL A 269 15.71 8.40 -18.78
C VAL A 269 14.30 8.71 -19.30
N GLU A 270 13.71 7.82 -20.10
CA GLU A 270 12.33 7.95 -20.58
C GLU A 270 11.34 7.95 -19.42
N SER A 271 11.48 7.04 -18.45
CA SER A 271 10.64 6.97 -17.26
C SER A 271 10.63 8.29 -16.46
N VAL A 272 11.79 8.93 -16.27
CA VAL A 272 11.88 10.26 -15.65
C VAL A 272 11.08 11.32 -16.42
N PHE A 273 11.17 11.33 -17.76
CA PHE A 273 10.40 12.25 -18.60
C PHE A 273 8.89 11.95 -18.57
N GLU A 274 8.50 10.68 -18.58
CA GLU A 274 7.11 10.21 -18.49
C GLU A 274 6.49 10.68 -17.17
N THR A 275 7.15 10.42 -16.03
CA THR A 275 6.70 10.82 -14.69
C THR A 275 6.51 12.34 -14.56
N LEU A 276 7.49 13.15 -14.98
CA LEU A 276 7.38 14.60 -14.95
C LEU A 276 6.21 15.10 -15.82
N SER A 277 5.98 14.47 -16.98
CA SER A 277 4.88 14.81 -17.88
C SER A 277 3.52 14.45 -17.29
N ILE A 278 3.41 13.31 -16.61
CA ILE A 278 2.19 12.90 -15.90
C ILE A 278 1.84 13.89 -14.80
N THR A 279 2.83 14.34 -14.01
CA THR A 279 2.63 15.38 -13.00
C THR A 279 2.19 16.71 -13.62
N GLU A 280 2.80 17.15 -14.73
CA GLU A 280 2.37 18.33 -15.49
C GLU A 280 0.92 18.23 -15.99
N MET A 281 0.51 17.07 -16.52
CA MET A 281 -0.86 16.81 -16.98
C MET A 281 -1.87 16.87 -15.84
N LYS A 282 -1.62 16.19 -14.72
CA LYS A 282 -2.52 16.20 -13.55
C LYS A 282 -2.63 17.59 -12.92
N CYS A 283 -1.52 18.32 -12.80
CA CYS A 283 -1.55 19.73 -12.37
C CYS A 283 -2.38 20.60 -13.34
N SER A 284 -2.33 20.33 -14.64
CA SER A 284 -3.14 21.04 -15.64
C SER A 284 -4.64 20.77 -15.50
N ASP A 285 -5.02 19.57 -15.05
CA ASP A 285 -6.42 19.22 -14.77
C ASP A 285 -6.91 19.83 -13.46
N LEU A 286 -6.06 19.89 -12.43
CA LEU A 286 -6.36 20.55 -11.16
C LEU A 286 -6.52 22.07 -11.33
N LEU A 287 -5.72 22.72 -12.17
CA LEU A 287 -5.85 24.16 -12.48
C LEU A 287 -7.19 24.52 -13.15
N LYS A 288 -7.89 23.54 -13.75
CA LYS A 288 -9.22 23.72 -14.35
C LYS A 288 -10.37 23.47 -13.37
N ASP A 289 -10.11 22.95 -12.17
CA ASP A 289 -11.17 22.63 -11.21
C ASP A 289 -11.67 23.87 -10.45
N LYS A 290 -12.92 23.82 -9.96
CA LYS A 290 -13.59 24.95 -9.29
C LYS A 290 -12.73 25.61 -8.19
N PRO A 291 -12.02 24.89 -7.30
CA PRO A 291 -11.20 25.53 -6.25
C PRO A 291 -10.06 26.40 -6.82
N SER A 292 -9.38 25.93 -7.86
CA SER A 292 -8.28 26.66 -8.52
C SER A 292 -8.78 27.90 -9.28
N LEU A 293 -10.01 27.86 -9.78
CA LEU A 293 -10.66 29.02 -10.41
C LEU A 293 -11.21 30.03 -9.38
N ALA A 294 -11.46 29.59 -8.14
CA ALA A 294 -12.08 30.40 -7.08
C ALA A 294 -11.06 31.05 -6.12
N PHE A 295 -9.90 30.42 -5.90
CA PHE A 295 -8.95 30.81 -4.86
C PHE A 295 -7.51 30.90 -5.38
N ALA A 296 -6.91 32.09 -5.34
CA ALA A 296 -5.58 32.33 -5.90
C ALA A 296 -4.48 31.47 -5.24
N GLY A 297 -4.44 31.42 -3.90
CA GLY A 297 -3.41 30.66 -3.17
C GLY A 297 -3.42 29.14 -3.44
N PHE A 298 -4.58 28.56 -3.77
CA PHE A 298 -4.66 27.16 -4.19
C PHE A 298 -4.16 26.96 -5.62
N CYS A 299 -4.57 27.86 -6.53
CA CYS A 299 -4.11 27.89 -7.93
C CYS A 299 -2.58 28.01 -8.03
N ASP A 300 -1.99 28.96 -7.30
CA ASP A 300 -0.55 29.25 -7.33
C ASP A 300 0.31 28.07 -6.90
N LYS A 301 -0.13 27.28 -5.91
CA LYS A 301 0.57 26.05 -5.50
C LYS A 301 0.66 25.02 -6.63
N ILE A 302 -0.46 24.78 -7.33
CA ILE A 302 -0.52 23.84 -8.45
C ILE A 302 0.27 24.39 -9.65
N MET A 303 0.21 25.71 -9.88
CA MET A 303 0.97 26.39 -10.92
C MET A 303 2.48 26.29 -10.68
N HIS A 304 2.93 26.49 -9.43
CA HIS A 304 4.33 26.32 -9.04
C HIS A 304 4.80 24.88 -9.19
N MET A 305 4.03 23.86 -8.80
CA MET A 305 4.41 22.45 -9.02
C MET A 305 4.63 22.18 -10.52
N LYS A 306 3.68 22.60 -11.37
CA LYS A 306 3.76 22.45 -12.82
C LYS A 306 4.99 23.16 -13.40
N GLN A 307 5.22 24.41 -13.02
CA GLN A 307 6.39 25.18 -13.48
C GLN A 307 7.72 24.57 -13.00
N ASN A 308 7.79 24.11 -11.75
CA ASN A 308 8.96 23.43 -11.20
C ASN A 308 9.28 22.15 -12.02
N CYS A 309 8.27 21.33 -12.31
CA CYS A 309 8.42 20.14 -13.14
C CYS A 309 8.93 20.49 -14.54
N SER A 310 8.34 21.50 -15.22
CA SER A 310 8.80 21.92 -16.55
C SER A 310 10.23 22.47 -16.56
N ASN A 311 10.61 23.23 -15.53
CA ASN A 311 11.96 23.76 -15.37
C ASN A 311 12.98 22.64 -15.08
N TYR A 312 12.64 21.68 -14.22
CA TYR A 312 13.48 20.51 -13.95
C TYR A 312 13.62 19.62 -15.19
N LYS A 313 12.51 19.32 -15.89
CA LYS A 313 12.47 18.56 -17.15
C LYS A 313 13.38 19.17 -18.21
N LEU A 314 13.35 20.49 -18.40
CA LEU A 314 14.24 21.22 -19.31
C LEU A 314 15.71 21.16 -18.85
N SER A 315 15.98 21.26 -17.54
CA SER A 315 17.33 21.14 -16.97
C SER A 315 17.91 19.73 -17.15
N PHE A 316 17.12 18.71 -16.84
CA PHE A 316 17.47 17.30 -17.00
C PHE A 316 17.74 16.96 -18.48
N MET A 317 16.86 17.40 -19.39
CA MET A 317 17.06 17.25 -20.84
C MET A 317 18.36 17.90 -21.34
N LYS A 318 18.72 19.09 -20.83
CA LYS A 318 20.02 19.74 -21.14
C LYS A 318 21.20 18.94 -20.61
N LYS A 319 21.12 18.41 -19.38
CA LYS A 319 22.17 17.54 -18.81
C LYS A 319 22.36 16.28 -19.65
N VAL A 320 21.29 15.52 -19.92
CA VAL A 320 21.32 14.31 -20.75
C VAL A 320 21.87 14.64 -22.15
N GLY A 321 21.34 15.64 -22.84
CA GLY A 321 21.81 16.08 -24.16
C GLY A 321 23.27 16.54 -24.21
N SER A 322 23.85 16.97 -23.08
CA SER A 322 25.28 17.28 -22.96
C SER A 322 26.16 16.06 -22.65
N LEU A 323 25.60 15.02 -22.05
CA LEU A 323 26.29 13.77 -21.69
C LEU A 323 26.33 12.78 -22.85
N LEU A 324 25.22 12.58 -23.57
CA LEU A 324 25.16 11.54 -24.62
C LEU A 324 26.28 11.70 -25.68
N PRO A 325 26.59 12.91 -26.20
CA PRO A 325 27.67 13.05 -27.18
C PRO A 325 29.06 12.79 -26.61
N LYS A 326 29.27 13.07 -25.31
CA LYS A 326 30.53 12.78 -24.62
C LYS A 326 30.71 11.27 -24.39
N ILE A 327 29.65 10.57 -23.98
CA ILE A 327 29.66 9.11 -23.78
C ILE A 327 29.91 8.41 -25.11
N ARG A 328 29.16 8.78 -26.17
CA ARG A 328 29.33 8.24 -27.53
C ARG A 328 30.72 8.51 -28.13
N GLY A 329 31.37 9.60 -27.72
CA GLY A 329 32.75 9.96 -28.09
C GLY A 329 33.85 9.34 -27.23
N ASP A 330 33.52 8.61 -26.16
CA ASP A 330 34.43 8.11 -25.11
C ASP A 330 35.19 9.21 -24.33
N ILE A 331 34.57 10.39 -24.20
CA ILE A 331 35.05 11.49 -23.34
C ILE A 331 34.60 11.28 -21.89
N GLU A 332 33.38 10.74 -21.71
CA GLU A 332 32.80 10.40 -20.40
C GLU A 332 32.43 8.91 -20.38
N LYS A 333 32.38 8.32 -19.18
CA LYS A 333 31.85 6.95 -19.02
C LYS A 333 30.33 6.99 -18.92
N GLU A 334 29.69 5.89 -19.32
CA GLU A 334 28.26 5.68 -19.18
C GLU A 334 27.78 5.78 -17.72
N THR A 335 28.67 5.52 -16.74
CA THR A 335 28.41 5.75 -15.31
C THR A 335 27.98 7.19 -14.99
N ALA A 336 28.41 8.19 -15.76
CA ALA A 336 27.97 9.58 -15.56
C ALA A 336 26.47 9.78 -15.85
N LEU A 337 25.87 8.93 -16.69
CA LEU A 337 24.42 8.90 -16.91
C LEU A 337 23.71 8.13 -15.78
N THR A 338 24.32 7.07 -15.25
CA THR A 338 23.84 6.37 -14.05
C THR A 338 23.85 7.30 -12.83
N GLU A 339 24.93 8.05 -12.61
CA GLU A 339 25.06 9.06 -11.55
C GLU A 339 23.98 10.15 -11.68
N LEU A 340 23.68 10.62 -12.90
CA LEU A 340 22.59 11.59 -13.14
C LEU A 340 21.20 11.02 -12.79
N LEU A 341 20.98 9.72 -12.93
CA LEU A 341 19.74 9.05 -12.53
C LEU A 341 19.68 8.83 -11.01
N CYS A 342 20.79 8.47 -10.37
CA CYS A 342 20.86 8.42 -8.90
C CYS A 342 20.63 9.82 -8.28
N ASP A 343 21.24 10.87 -8.85
CA ASP A 343 20.99 12.27 -8.50
C ASP A 343 19.49 12.64 -8.60
N HIS A 344 18.72 12.01 -9.50
CA HIS A 344 17.28 12.24 -9.62
C HIS A 344 16.47 11.56 -8.51
N GLU A 345 16.79 10.32 -8.15
CA GLU A 345 16.07 9.60 -7.08
C GLU A 345 16.27 10.24 -5.70
N GLU A 346 17.40 10.91 -5.47
CA GLU A 346 17.69 11.65 -4.23
C GLU A 346 17.17 13.11 -4.25
N CYS A 347 16.63 13.60 -5.36
CA CYS A 347 16.17 15.00 -5.49
C CYS A 347 14.65 15.17 -5.22
N PRO A 348 14.16 16.40 -4.94
CA PRO A 348 12.74 16.66 -4.66
C PRO A 348 11.83 16.60 -5.91
N PHE A 349 12.28 15.94 -6.97
CA PHE A 349 11.52 15.62 -8.19
C PHE A 349 11.37 14.11 -8.43
N ARG A 350 11.87 13.25 -7.54
CA ARG A 350 11.68 11.79 -7.63
C ARG A 350 10.19 11.42 -7.71
N GLY A 351 9.87 10.38 -8.47
CA GLY A 351 8.49 10.10 -8.88
C GLY A 351 7.49 9.87 -7.73
N SER A 352 7.93 9.21 -6.65
CA SER A 352 7.10 8.88 -5.49
C SER A 352 6.61 10.11 -4.72
N ASP A 353 7.46 11.14 -4.55
CA ASP A 353 7.07 12.39 -3.88
C ASP A 353 6.11 13.21 -4.74
N LEU A 354 6.36 13.27 -6.06
CA LEU A 354 5.47 13.95 -7.00
C LEU A 354 4.08 13.30 -7.05
N GLU A 355 4.02 11.96 -7.14
CA GLU A 355 2.76 11.23 -7.18
C GLU A 355 1.96 11.42 -5.88
N LYS A 356 2.64 11.31 -4.72
CA LYS A 356 2.02 11.53 -3.41
C LYS A 356 1.44 12.94 -3.30
N TRP A 357 2.21 13.97 -3.64
CA TRP A 357 1.78 15.36 -3.56
C TRP A 357 0.55 15.62 -4.44
N VAL A 358 0.55 15.11 -5.68
CA VAL A 358 -0.60 15.28 -6.58
C VAL A 358 -1.84 14.57 -6.04
N LYS A 359 -1.72 13.33 -5.53
CA LYS A 359 -2.84 12.61 -4.90
C LYS A 359 -3.42 13.36 -3.69
N GLU A 360 -2.60 14.03 -2.90
CA GLU A 360 -3.07 14.88 -1.79
C GLU A 360 -3.84 16.10 -2.31
N LYS A 361 -3.33 16.80 -3.33
CA LYS A 361 -4.03 17.96 -3.92
C LYS A 361 -5.31 17.60 -4.69
N GLU A 362 -5.36 16.42 -5.31
CA GLU A 362 -6.58 15.84 -5.91
C GLU A 362 -7.68 15.67 -4.83
N LYS A 363 -7.34 15.15 -3.64
CA LYS A 363 -8.27 15.01 -2.50
C LYS A 363 -8.69 16.37 -1.94
N ASP A 364 -7.74 17.27 -1.69
CA ASP A 364 -8.03 18.62 -1.19
C ASP A 364 -9.00 19.36 -2.12
N SER A 365 -8.82 19.26 -3.45
CA SER A 365 -9.70 19.90 -4.45
C SER A 365 -11.14 19.38 -4.34
N VAL A 366 -11.34 18.07 -4.20
CA VAL A 366 -12.68 17.45 -4.03
C VAL A 366 -13.35 17.94 -2.74
N ILE A 367 -12.61 18.02 -1.63
CA ILE A 367 -13.09 18.55 -0.34
C ILE A 367 -13.53 20.02 -0.49
N ILE A 368 -12.65 20.89 -1.00
CA ILE A 368 -12.92 22.32 -1.13
C ILE A 368 -14.11 22.57 -2.06
N LYS A 369 -14.18 21.85 -3.19
CA LYS A 369 -15.28 21.93 -4.16
C LYS A 369 -16.64 21.56 -3.55
N THR A 370 -16.66 20.56 -2.67
CA THR A 370 -17.87 20.12 -1.96
C THR A 370 -18.36 21.18 -0.99
N LEU A 371 -17.46 21.68 -0.13
CA LEU A 371 -17.75 22.76 0.83
C LEU A 371 -18.21 24.04 0.12
N LEU A 372 -17.55 24.40 -0.99
CA LEU A 372 -17.86 25.58 -1.78
C LEU A 372 -19.28 25.53 -2.37
N ASN A 373 -19.70 24.39 -2.92
CA ASN A 373 -21.07 24.23 -3.43
C ASN A 373 -22.08 24.42 -2.27
N GLN A 374 -21.89 23.76 -1.12
CA GLN A 374 -22.82 23.89 0.02
C GLN A 374 -22.91 25.32 0.57
N LEU A 375 -21.80 26.06 0.62
CA LEU A 375 -21.79 27.47 1.01
C LEU A 375 -22.61 28.35 0.04
N ILE A 376 -22.50 28.08 -1.26
CA ILE A 376 -23.28 28.76 -2.31
C ILE A 376 -24.77 28.40 -2.19
N ASP A 377 -25.09 27.12 -1.93
CA ASP A 377 -26.47 26.64 -1.74
C ASP A 377 -27.15 27.25 -0.49
N PHE A 378 -26.37 27.60 0.54
CA PHE A 378 -26.87 28.38 1.68
C PHE A 378 -27.10 29.86 1.36
N GLY A 379 -26.64 30.35 0.20
CA GLY A 379 -26.81 31.73 -0.26
C GLY A 379 -25.58 32.63 -0.05
N ALA A 380 -24.40 32.07 0.21
CA ALA A 380 -23.16 32.85 0.25
C ALA A 380 -22.57 33.04 -1.16
N MET A 381 -21.81 34.12 -1.33
CA MET A 381 -21.20 34.52 -2.60
C MET A 381 -19.67 34.48 -2.50
N VAL A 382 -19.01 33.88 -3.49
CA VAL A 382 -17.54 33.79 -3.54
C VAL A 382 -16.98 35.15 -3.96
N GLU A 383 -16.10 35.73 -3.14
CA GLU A 383 -15.43 37.00 -3.41
C GLU A 383 -14.09 37.05 -2.68
N GLU A 384 -12.99 37.08 -3.43
CA GLU A 384 -11.64 37.29 -2.89
C GLU A 384 -11.33 38.79 -2.72
N ASN A 385 -11.97 39.67 -3.49
CA ASN A 385 -11.78 41.12 -3.38
C ASN A 385 -12.78 41.72 -2.36
N LEU A 386 -12.37 41.75 -1.09
CA LEU A 386 -13.19 42.23 0.02
C LEU A 386 -13.55 43.72 -0.10
N ASP A 387 -12.66 44.57 -0.62
CA ASP A 387 -12.86 46.01 -0.77
C ASP A 387 -14.13 46.33 -1.59
N LYS A 388 -14.38 45.55 -2.63
CA LYS A 388 -15.58 45.64 -3.49
C LYS A 388 -16.90 45.46 -2.72
N ILE A 389 -16.86 44.80 -1.56
CA ILE A 389 -18.03 44.60 -0.69
C ILE A 389 -18.04 45.55 0.50
N LEU A 390 -16.88 45.82 1.12
CA LEU A 390 -16.78 46.74 2.26
C LEU A 390 -17.17 48.19 1.89
N MET A 391 -17.00 48.59 0.62
CA MET A 391 -17.43 49.89 0.10
C MET A 391 -18.96 50.01 -0.14
N ASP A 392 -19.75 48.94 0.03
CA ASP A 392 -21.21 48.99 -0.10
C ASP A 392 -21.87 49.48 1.20
N LEU A 393 -22.21 50.78 1.25
CA LEU A 393 -22.84 51.45 2.40
C LEU A 393 -24.17 50.84 2.89
N LYS A 394 -24.75 49.85 2.17
CA LYS A 394 -25.94 49.09 2.61
C LYS A 394 -25.59 47.88 3.48
N VAL A 395 -24.32 47.47 3.54
CA VAL A 395 -23.85 46.31 4.29
C VAL A 395 -23.34 46.77 5.66
N LYS A 396 -24.13 46.53 6.72
CA LYS A 396 -23.73 46.92 8.08
C LYS A 396 -22.72 45.95 8.70
N ASN A 397 -22.89 44.65 8.43
CA ASN A 397 -21.99 43.59 8.85
C ASN A 397 -21.66 42.68 7.66
N MET A 398 -20.43 42.18 7.58
CA MET A 398 -20.06 41.14 6.61
C MET A 398 -19.54 39.91 7.35
N VAL A 399 -20.04 38.73 6.99
CA VAL A 399 -19.64 37.45 7.56
C VAL A 399 -19.02 36.61 6.46
N SER A 400 -17.74 36.26 6.59
CA SER A 400 -17.03 35.44 5.62
C SER A 400 -16.74 34.05 6.18
N TYR A 401 -17.03 33.01 5.39
CA TYR A 401 -16.37 31.72 5.56
C TYR A 401 -15.03 31.82 4.83
N THR A 402 -13.94 31.90 5.59
CA THR A 402 -12.59 32.12 5.06
C THR A 402 -11.79 30.83 5.15
N PHE A 403 -11.27 30.35 4.01
CA PHE A 403 -10.28 29.27 3.98
C PHE A 403 -8.90 29.82 4.37
N THR A 404 -8.26 29.19 5.35
CA THR A 404 -7.10 29.78 6.05
C THR A 404 -5.74 29.17 5.71
N SER A 405 -5.74 28.01 5.04
CA SER A 405 -4.54 27.20 4.79
C SER A 405 -4.08 27.19 3.32
N PHE A 406 -4.80 27.84 2.40
CA PHE A 406 -4.41 27.85 0.97
C PHE A 406 -3.07 28.52 0.73
N GLU A 407 -2.72 29.56 1.49
CA GLU A 407 -1.47 30.32 1.32
C GLU A 407 -0.28 29.75 2.13
N TRP A 408 -0.49 28.72 2.96
CA TRP A 408 0.57 28.15 3.81
C TRP A 408 1.77 27.63 3.01
N PRO A 409 3.02 27.78 3.47
CA PRO A 409 4.19 27.22 2.80
C PRO A 409 4.06 25.72 2.54
N ASP A 410 4.44 25.28 1.34
CA ASP A 410 4.50 23.86 0.99
C ASP A 410 5.94 23.36 1.05
N VAL A 411 6.18 22.30 1.82
CA VAL A 411 7.52 21.77 2.09
C VAL A 411 8.19 21.24 0.82
N LEU A 412 7.43 20.57 -0.06
CA LEU A 412 7.98 20.00 -1.30
C LEU A 412 8.28 21.11 -2.32
N LEU A 413 7.36 22.05 -2.52
CA LEU A 413 7.58 23.20 -3.40
C LEU A 413 8.78 24.05 -2.94
N SER A 414 8.97 24.20 -1.62
CA SER A 414 10.11 24.93 -1.04
C SER A 414 11.43 24.21 -1.32
N LYS A 415 11.50 22.89 -1.14
CA LYS A 415 12.67 22.06 -1.49
C LYS A 415 12.98 22.12 -2.99
N GLN A 416 11.97 22.01 -3.85
CA GLN A 416 12.12 22.14 -5.31
C GLN A 416 12.65 23.51 -5.73
N LYS A 417 12.10 24.59 -5.15
CA LYS A 417 12.54 25.97 -5.43
C LYS A 417 13.98 26.21 -4.99
N ALA A 418 14.39 25.65 -3.85
CA ALA A 418 15.78 25.68 -3.40
C ALA A 418 16.72 24.89 -4.34
N PHE A 419 16.30 23.70 -4.78
CA PHE A 419 17.06 22.85 -5.70
C PHE A 419 17.25 23.48 -7.11
N LEU A 420 16.23 24.18 -7.62
CA LEU A 420 16.31 24.92 -8.88
C LEU A 420 17.03 26.28 -8.76
N GLY A 421 17.37 26.71 -7.54
CA GLY A 421 17.98 28.00 -7.26
C GLY A 421 19.47 28.08 -7.62
N PRO A 422 20.01 29.27 -7.98
CA PRO A 422 21.38 29.43 -8.48
C PRO A 422 22.49 29.34 -7.39
N SER A 423 22.21 28.83 -6.19
CA SER A 423 23.17 28.81 -5.08
C SER A 423 23.10 27.51 -4.28
N ARG A 424 24.05 26.60 -4.54
CA ARG A 424 24.34 25.43 -3.69
C ARG A 424 25.03 25.90 -2.40
N LYS A 425 24.25 26.45 -1.47
CA LYS A 425 24.68 26.65 -0.07
C LYS A 425 23.98 25.62 0.80
N GLU A 426 24.78 24.82 1.48
CA GLU A 426 24.34 23.97 2.59
C GLU A 426 23.85 24.87 3.73
N ASN A 427 22.56 25.17 3.75
CA ASN A 427 21.93 25.69 4.97
C ASN A 427 21.55 24.49 5.84
N LYS A 428 22.19 24.42 7.01
CA LYS A 428 21.84 23.49 8.08
C LYS A 428 20.41 23.70 8.52
N ASP A 429 19.72 22.59 8.78
CA ASP A 429 18.58 22.43 9.69
C ASP A 429 17.81 23.72 10.08
N GLU A 430 16.84 24.11 9.26
CA GLU A 430 15.61 24.69 9.82
C GLU A 430 14.71 23.51 10.24
N SER A 431 14.28 23.57 11.49
CA SER A 431 13.72 22.45 12.27
C SER A 431 12.53 21.72 11.63
N ASP A 432 12.40 20.43 11.98
CA ASP A 432 11.20 19.59 11.82
C ASP A 432 9.89 20.28 12.29
N SER A 433 9.28 21.10 11.44
CA SER A 433 7.84 21.31 11.48
C SER A 433 7.18 20.28 10.58
N LYS A 434 6.66 19.20 11.17
CA LYS A 434 5.78 18.23 10.50
C LYS A 434 4.42 18.88 10.17
N GLN A 435 4.41 19.86 9.28
CA GLN A 435 3.19 20.35 8.67
C GLN A 435 2.78 19.38 7.57
N ASN A 436 1.84 18.48 7.90
CA ASN A 436 1.19 17.61 6.93
C ASN A 436 0.54 18.48 5.84
N THR A 437 0.74 18.09 4.59
CA THR A 437 0.43 18.89 3.40
C THR A 437 -1.03 18.87 2.96
N GLY A 438 -1.89 18.05 3.56
CA GLY A 438 -3.33 17.96 3.30
C GLY A 438 -4.19 18.05 4.56
N PHE A 439 -5.53 18.11 4.40
CA PHE A 439 -6.47 18.26 5.52
C PHE A 439 -6.50 17.03 6.45
N THR A 440 -6.05 17.18 7.71
CA THR A 440 -6.21 16.16 8.76
C THR A 440 -7.66 16.10 9.27
N SER A 441 -8.00 15.03 10.00
CA SER A 441 -9.35 14.84 10.56
C SER A 441 -9.78 16.03 11.45
N ASP A 442 -8.91 16.51 12.33
CA ASP A 442 -9.17 17.69 13.18
C ASP A 442 -9.51 18.94 12.36
N ILE A 443 -8.83 19.11 11.22
CA ILE A 443 -9.05 20.23 10.31
C ILE A 443 -10.39 20.08 9.59
N LYS A 444 -10.74 18.88 9.09
CA LYS A 444 -12.06 18.58 8.51
C LYS A 444 -13.19 18.84 9.50
N MET A 445 -13.04 18.38 10.75
CA MET A 445 -14.00 18.60 11.83
C MET A 445 -14.17 20.09 12.15
N THR A 446 -13.07 20.85 12.19
CA THR A 446 -13.09 22.31 12.32
C THR A 446 -13.86 22.95 11.16
N MET A 447 -13.63 22.51 9.92
CA MET A 447 -14.30 23.01 8.73
C MET A 447 -15.81 22.71 8.72
N ARG A 448 -16.23 21.50 9.13
CA ARG A 448 -17.63 21.07 9.29
C ARG A 448 -18.33 21.83 10.43
N SER A 449 -17.65 22.06 11.55
CA SER A 449 -18.16 22.86 12.68
C SER A 449 -18.42 24.30 12.25
N ASN A 450 -17.42 24.96 11.64
CA ASN A 450 -17.57 26.29 11.06
C ASN A 450 -18.69 26.34 10.01
N LEU A 451 -18.82 25.32 9.16
CA LEU A 451 -19.88 25.28 8.14
C LEU A 451 -21.27 25.21 8.77
N THR A 452 -21.42 24.45 9.85
CA THR A 452 -22.66 24.34 10.64
C THR A 452 -23.00 25.65 11.33
N ILE A 453 -22.01 26.31 11.95
CA ILE A 453 -22.19 27.63 12.57
C ILE A 453 -22.61 28.67 11.52
N PHE A 454 -21.93 28.70 10.36
CA PHE A 454 -22.21 29.63 9.27
C PHE A 454 -23.62 29.43 8.67
N LYS A 455 -24.03 28.18 8.45
CA LYS A 455 -25.40 27.77 8.07
C LYS A 455 -26.45 28.27 9.06
N ASN A 456 -26.17 28.20 10.36
CA ASN A 456 -27.08 28.69 11.42
C ASN A 456 -27.13 30.22 11.46
N LEU A 457 -26.01 30.91 11.25
CA LEU A 457 -25.95 32.37 11.16
C LEU A 457 -26.77 32.90 9.96
N ILE A 458 -26.66 32.27 8.79
CA ILE A 458 -27.46 32.61 7.60
C ILE A 458 -28.97 32.44 7.87
N LYS A 459 -29.37 31.36 8.54
CA LYS A 459 -30.79 31.07 8.82
C LYS A 459 -31.40 31.95 9.91
N SER A 460 -30.59 32.67 10.69
CA SER A 460 -31.06 33.45 11.83
C SER A 460 -31.76 34.75 11.41
N LYS A 461 -33.08 34.83 11.66
CA LYS A 461 -33.90 36.03 11.41
C LYS A 461 -33.60 37.21 12.34
N THR A 462 -32.71 37.05 13.32
CA THR A 462 -32.36 38.09 14.31
C THR A 462 -31.01 38.78 14.02
N CYS A 463 -30.30 38.39 12.95
CA CYS A 463 -29.15 39.14 12.46
C CYS A 463 -29.59 40.46 11.82
N GLU A 464 -28.97 41.58 12.23
CA GLU A 464 -28.99 42.83 11.45
C GLU A 464 -28.44 42.59 10.03
N PRO A 465 -28.79 43.42 9.02
CA PRO A 465 -28.50 43.15 7.61
C PRO A 465 -27.00 42.85 7.37
N ALA A 466 -26.73 41.56 7.19
CA ALA A 466 -25.40 40.99 7.07
C ALA A 466 -25.24 40.33 5.70
N LYS A 467 -24.10 40.57 5.05
CA LYS A 467 -23.76 39.96 3.76
C LYS A 467 -22.84 38.76 4.00
N PHE A 468 -23.21 37.60 3.45
CA PHE A 468 -22.48 36.35 3.63
C PHE A 468 -21.63 36.03 2.40
N ILE A 469 -20.34 35.81 2.61
CA ILE A 469 -19.36 35.59 1.53
C ILE A 469 -18.45 34.39 1.81
N VAL A 470 -17.76 33.91 0.77
CA VAL A 470 -16.69 32.90 0.87
C VAL A 470 -15.39 33.51 0.31
N SER A 471 -14.29 33.37 1.04
CA SER A 471 -12.97 33.96 0.70
C SER A 471 -11.82 33.03 1.10
N SER A 472 -10.57 33.37 0.76
CA SER A 472 -9.37 32.81 1.37
C SER A 472 -8.43 33.90 1.92
N LYS A 473 -7.71 33.59 3.00
CA LYS A 473 -6.71 34.48 3.66
C LYS A 473 -5.88 33.72 4.68
N GLU A 474 -4.55 33.85 4.67
CA GLU A 474 -3.66 33.19 5.63
C GLU A 474 -4.03 33.53 7.09
N ILE A 475 -4.35 32.51 7.89
CA ILE A 475 -4.45 32.62 9.36
C ILE A 475 -3.71 31.45 9.99
N LYS A 476 -2.54 31.73 10.58
CA LYS A 476 -1.65 30.69 11.15
C LYS A 476 -2.26 29.91 12.31
N ASN A 477 -3.12 30.53 13.11
CA ASN A 477 -3.62 29.97 14.36
C ASN A 477 -4.96 29.20 14.22
N ASN A 478 -5.59 29.20 13.04
CA ASN A 478 -6.87 28.55 12.79
C ASN A 478 -6.79 27.75 11.47
N PRO A 479 -6.27 26.51 11.43
CA PRO A 479 -6.14 25.73 10.20
C PRO A 479 -7.48 25.37 9.54
N GLY A 480 -7.45 25.19 8.21
CA GLY A 480 -8.60 24.80 7.39
C GLY A 480 -9.53 25.97 7.08
N SER A 481 -10.30 26.41 8.07
CA SER A 481 -11.22 27.54 7.90
C SER A 481 -11.44 28.35 9.18
N CYS A 482 -11.95 29.56 9.00
CA CYS A 482 -12.41 30.43 10.08
C CYS A 482 -13.61 31.25 9.60
N ILE A 483 -14.55 31.57 10.50
CA ILE A 483 -15.60 32.54 10.23
C ILE A 483 -15.07 33.92 10.62
N LEU A 484 -14.94 34.84 9.66
CA LEU A 484 -14.53 36.22 9.89
C LEU A 484 -15.74 37.15 9.91
N LEU A 485 -15.82 38.01 10.93
CA LEU A 485 -16.83 39.04 11.08
C LEU A 485 -16.20 40.43 10.95
N TYR A 486 -16.73 41.22 10.01
CA TYR A 486 -16.41 42.62 9.78
C TYR A 486 -17.62 43.46 10.24
N GLU A 487 -17.46 44.28 11.28
CA GLU A 487 -18.53 45.07 11.90
C GLU A 487 -18.44 46.54 11.42
N ASN A 488 -19.57 47.15 11.02
CA ASN A 488 -19.72 48.56 10.64
C ASN A 488 -18.76 49.09 9.54
N GLY A 489 -18.40 48.26 8.56
CA GLY A 489 -17.53 48.66 7.45
C GLY A 489 -16.05 48.82 7.82
N SER A 490 -15.61 48.22 8.93
CA SER A 490 -14.18 48.12 9.29
C SER A 490 -13.46 47.06 8.45
N ASP A 491 -12.23 47.35 8.02
CA ASP A 491 -11.33 46.38 7.38
C ASP A 491 -10.74 45.37 8.38
N GLU A 492 -10.81 45.67 9.69
CA GLU A 492 -10.34 44.78 10.76
C GLU A 492 -11.36 43.66 11.04
N ALA A 493 -11.07 42.49 10.46
CA ALA A 493 -11.84 41.26 10.71
C ALA A 493 -11.59 40.69 12.11
N THR A 494 -12.65 40.24 12.79
CA THR A 494 -12.53 39.42 14.00
C THR A 494 -12.97 37.98 13.73
N CYS A 495 -12.23 36.99 14.25
CA CYS A 495 -12.65 35.60 14.21
C CYS A 495 -13.93 35.44 15.06
N PHE A 496 -15.03 34.99 14.45
CA PHE A 496 -16.26 34.68 15.15
C PHE A 496 -16.07 33.39 15.95
N THR A 497 -16.07 33.51 17.27
CA THR A 497 -16.10 32.37 18.20
C THR A 497 -17.51 32.28 18.81
N PRO A 498 -18.24 31.16 18.67
CA PRO A 498 -19.47 30.96 19.42
C PRO A 498 -19.18 30.93 20.93
N PRO A 499 -20.15 31.29 21.79
CA PRO A 499 -20.01 31.06 23.23
C PRO A 499 -19.82 29.56 23.47
N SER A 500 -18.87 29.21 24.34
CA SER A 500 -18.55 27.82 24.66
C SER A 500 -19.78 27.09 25.21
N GLU A 501 -19.94 25.83 24.79
CA GLU A 501 -20.89 24.92 25.44
C GLU A 501 -20.56 24.84 26.93
N SER A 502 -21.57 25.12 27.75
CA SER A 502 -21.37 25.27 29.19
C SER A 502 -21.28 23.90 29.81
N ALA A 503 -20.15 23.57 30.45
CA ALA A 503 -20.01 22.29 31.12
C ALA A 503 -21.15 22.06 32.11
N CYS A 504 -21.68 20.83 32.10
CA CYS A 504 -22.78 20.42 32.97
C CYS A 504 -22.40 20.62 34.46
N PRO A 505 -23.34 20.97 35.35
CA PRO A 505 -23.03 21.33 36.73
C PRO A 505 -22.28 20.23 37.49
N VAL A 506 -21.06 20.51 37.96
CA VAL A 506 -20.25 19.50 38.67
C VAL A 506 -20.68 19.42 40.13
N ILE A 507 -21.08 18.25 40.60
CA ILE A 507 -21.39 18.02 42.01
C ILE A 507 -20.10 18.08 42.83
N GLU A 508 -19.94 19.16 43.59
CA GLU A 508 -18.75 19.42 44.43
C GLU A 508 -18.81 18.64 45.75
N ARG A 509 -20.01 18.50 46.33
CA ARG A 509 -20.26 17.65 47.50
C ARG A 509 -21.70 17.17 47.54
N ILE A 510 -21.88 15.91 47.93
CA ILE A 510 -23.16 15.34 48.34
C ILE A 510 -23.09 15.16 49.86
N SER A 511 -23.93 15.89 50.60
CA SER A 511 -23.96 15.88 52.06
C SER A 511 -25.39 15.66 52.53
N GLY A 512 -25.80 14.40 52.62
CA GLY A 512 -27.10 13.92 53.16
C GLY A 512 -28.32 14.45 52.42
N HIS A 513 -28.61 15.74 52.61
CA HIS A 513 -29.76 16.48 52.08
C HIS A 513 -29.37 17.70 51.24
N SER A 514 -28.14 17.78 50.74
CA SER A 514 -27.65 18.93 49.96
C SER A 514 -26.65 18.52 48.89
N VAL A 515 -26.71 19.22 47.76
CA VAL A 515 -25.80 19.10 46.62
C VAL A 515 -25.27 20.49 46.29
N VAL A 516 -23.96 20.69 46.43
CA VAL A 516 -23.29 21.90 45.93
C VAL A 516 -22.89 21.63 44.49
N LEU A 517 -23.32 22.48 43.57
CA LEU A 517 -22.95 22.44 42.16
C LEU A 517 -21.91 23.52 41.87
N LYS A 518 -20.72 23.10 41.45
CA LYS A 518 -19.71 23.99 40.93
C LYS A 518 -19.99 24.31 39.47
N VAL A 519 -19.89 25.58 39.11
CA VAL A 519 -20.14 26.08 37.75
C VAL A 519 -18.81 26.41 37.10
N SER A 520 -18.56 25.91 35.90
CA SER A 520 -17.37 26.28 35.15
C SER A 520 -17.41 27.77 34.80
N PRO A 521 -16.29 28.51 34.93
CA PRO A 521 -16.25 29.94 34.65
C PRO A 521 -16.64 30.20 33.18
N ALA A 522 -17.56 31.14 32.96
CA ALA A 522 -18.05 31.47 31.63
C ALA A 522 -16.91 32.01 30.75
N CYS A 523 -16.84 31.51 29.51
CA CYS A 523 -15.88 31.97 28.51
C CYS A 523 -16.02 33.49 28.23
N SER A 524 -14.94 34.15 27.86
CA SER A 524 -14.89 35.61 27.65
C SER A 524 -15.84 36.14 26.57
N VAL A 525 -16.27 35.29 25.63
CA VAL A 525 -17.28 35.59 24.59
C VAL A 525 -18.73 35.40 25.06
N THR A 526 -18.97 34.78 26.21
CA THR A 526 -20.31 34.58 26.78
C THR A 526 -20.80 35.83 27.50
N LYS A 527 -21.91 36.40 27.02
CA LYS A 527 -22.57 37.57 27.60
C LYS A 527 -23.44 37.24 28.82
N GLU A 528 -24.05 36.05 28.86
CA GLU A 528 -24.99 35.65 29.91
C GLU A 528 -25.00 34.12 30.14
N LEU A 529 -25.22 33.66 31.39
CA LEU A 529 -25.30 32.25 31.80
C LEU A 529 -26.53 31.97 32.69
N ARG A 530 -27.27 30.88 32.45
CA ARG A 530 -28.50 30.52 33.20
C ARG A 530 -28.54 29.03 33.57
N LEU A 531 -28.83 28.68 34.83
CA LEU A 531 -29.12 27.31 35.31
C LEU A 531 -30.61 26.99 35.14
N LEU A 532 -30.92 25.72 34.86
CA LEU A 532 -32.26 25.16 34.72
C LEU A 532 -32.33 23.84 35.50
N TYR A 533 -33.31 23.64 36.38
CA TYR A 533 -33.50 22.36 37.08
C TYR A 533 -34.97 21.99 37.34
N LYS A 534 -35.22 20.72 37.61
CA LYS A 534 -36.54 20.16 37.98
C LYS A 534 -36.42 18.77 38.65
N MET A 535 -37.48 18.31 39.31
CA MET A 535 -37.61 16.88 39.67
C MET A 535 -38.00 16.06 38.42
N ARG A 536 -37.69 14.76 38.37
CA ARG A 536 -37.94 13.90 37.20
C ARG A 536 -39.41 13.90 36.75
N GLU A 537 -40.33 14.09 37.70
CA GLU A 537 -41.79 14.08 37.50
C GLU A 537 -42.39 15.45 37.09
N GLU A 538 -41.61 16.54 37.10
CA GLU A 538 -42.07 17.89 36.71
C GLU A 538 -41.91 18.19 35.20
N LYS A 539 -42.78 19.06 34.65
CA LYS A 539 -42.72 19.48 33.22
C LYS A 539 -41.95 20.78 32.97
N ASP A 540 -42.12 21.79 33.81
CA ASP A 540 -41.56 23.12 33.60
C ASP A 540 -40.16 23.26 34.23
N TRP A 541 -39.22 23.84 33.49
CA TRP A 541 -37.85 24.10 33.95
C TRP A 541 -37.80 25.35 34.84
N LYS A 542 -37.34 25.21 36.08
CA LYS A 542 -37.11 26.35 36.99
C LYS A 542 -35.76 26.98 36.64
N SER A 543 -35.74 28.28 36.32
CA SER A 543 -34.53 28.99 35.87
C SER A 543 -33.91 29.89 36.94
N GLN A 544 -32.59 29.81 37.11
CA GLN A 544 -31.82 30.65 38.02
C GLN A 544 -30.63 31.27 37.28
N SER A 545 -30.51 32.61 37.32
CA SER A 545 -29.36 33.33 36.78
C SER A 545 -28.12 33.10 37.63
N VAL A 546 -26.98 32.77 37.02
CA VAL A 546 -25.73 32.53 37.75
C VAL A 546 -24.83 33.76 37.69
N GLN A 547 -24.44 34.27 38.86
CA GLN A 547 -23.42 35.31 38.98
C GLN A 547 -22.01 34.73 38.78
N LYS A 548 -21.02 35.57 38.45
CA LYS A 548 -19.65 35.17 38.07
C LYS A 548 -18.78 34.56 39.20
N HIS A 549 -19.36 33.89 40.19
CA HIS A 549 -18.66 33.27 41.32
C HIS A 549 -19.07 31.80 41.50
N ASP A 550 -18.07 30.94 41.68
CA ASP A 550 -17.96 29.57 41.16
C ASP A 550 -18.95 28.48 41.65
N THR A 551 -19.91 28.76 42.54
CA THR A 551 -20.75 27.69 43.15
C THR A 551 -22.22 28.08 43.34
N VAL A 552 -23.14 27.17 42.99
CA VAL A 552 -24.57 27.22 43.26
C VAL A 552 -24.93 26.05 44.18
N THR A 553 -25.54 26.31 45.34
CA THR A 553 -25.96 25.23 46.28
C THR A 553 -27.44 24.94 46.14
N LEU A 554 -27.79 23.66 46.01
CA LEU A 554 -29.15 23.14 46.12
C LEU A 554 -29.30 22.41 47.46
N THR A 555 -30.23 22.86 48.29
CA THR A 555 -30.58 22.26 49.58
C THR A 555 -31.86 21.44 49.47
N ASP A 556 -32.18 20.71 50.55
CA ASP A 556 -33.47 20.05 50.77
C ASP A 556 -33.74 18.84 49.83
N LEU A 557 -32.69 18.06 49.58
CA LEU A 557 -32.74 16.85 48.75
C LEU A 557 -33.00 15.59 49.60
N SER A 558 -33.83 14.69 49.08
CA SER A 558 -34.19 13.42 49.74
C SER A 558 -33.17 12.32 49.42
N PRO A 559 -32.77 11.46 50.38
CA PRO A 559 -32.10 10.20 50.10
C PRO A 559 -32.95 9.35 49.14
N ASP A 560 -32.30 8.49 48.35
CA ASP A 560 -32.94 7.58 47.39
C ASP A 560 -33.87 8.24 46.33
N THR A 561 -33.68 9.54 46.01
CA THR A 561 -34.56 10.31 45.08
C THR A 561 -33.77 10.99 43.93
N GLU A 562 -34.36 11.07 42.73
CA GLU A 562 -33.70 11.56 41.49
C GLU A 562 -34.15 12.96 40.99
N TYR A 563 -33.23 13.69 40.36
CA TYR A 563 -33.40 15.08 39.88
C TYR A 563 -32.88 15.27 38.43
N GLU A 564 -33.19 16.41 37.78
CA GLU A 564 -32.74 16.79 36.41
C GLU A 564 -32.22 18.25 36.35
N MET A 565 -31.04 18.51 35.77
CA MET A 565 -30.36 19.84 35.80
C MET A 565 -29.49 20.16 34.56
N LYS A 566 -29.51 21.40 34.02
CA LYS A 566 -28.69 21.89 32.86
C LYS A 566 -28.40 23.41 32.82
N TYR A 567 -27.51 23.88 31.94
CA TYR A 567 -27.13 25.29 31.71
C TYR A 567 -27.50 25.85 30.32
N ALA A 568 -27.42 27.17 30.15
CA ALA A 568 -27.49 27.90 28.87
C ALA A 568 -26.56 29.13 28.83
N ALA A 569 -25.86 29.35 27.71
CA ALA A 569 -24.94 30.46 27.45
C ALA A 569 -25.32 31.25 26.18
N VAL A 570 -25.24 32.59 26.26
CA VAL A 570 -25.60 33.52 25.15
C VAL A 570 -24.40 34.37 24.72
N GLY A 571 -24.16 34.56 23.42
CA GLY A 571 -22.95 35.20 22.87
C GLY A 571 -23.17 36.37 21.89
N LYS A 572 -22.17 36.64 21.02
CA LYS A 572 -22.30 37.62 19.91
C LYS A 572 -23.36 37.17 18.89
N LEU A 573 -23.93 38.14 18.15
CA LEU A 573 -25.03 37.93 17.18
C LEU A 573 -26.25 37.16 17.74
N ASN A 574 -26.47 37.21 19.06
CA ASN A 574 -27.51 36.46 19.79
C ASN A 574 -27.44 34.92 19.65
N TYR A 575 -26.29 34.38 19.26
CA TYR A 575 -26.05 32.94 19.22
C TYR A 575 -26.11 32.35 20.65
N THR A 576 -26.85 31.25 20.83
CA THR A 576 -27.12 30.64 22.15
C THR A 576 -26.81 29.15 22.13
N VAL A 577 -26.21 28.63 23.20
CA VAL A 577 -25.80 27.22 23.37
C VAL A 577 -26.29 26.71 24.74
N HIS A 578 -26.58 25.40 24.85
CA HIS A 578 -27.14 24.76 26.05
C HIS A 578 -26.22 23.62 26.53
N SER A 579 -26.32 23.20 27.80
CA SER A 579 -25.66 21.97 28.29
C SER A 579 -26.61 20.77 28.32
N ASP A 580 -26.02 19.58 28.48
CA ASP A 580 -26.74 18.35 28.79
C ASP A 580 -27.36 18.35 30.19
N VAL A 581 -28.18 17.33 30.46
CA VAL A 581 -28.97 17.13 31.69
C VAL A 581 -28.30 16.10 32.62
N ILE A 582 -28.23 16.36 33.94
CA ILE A 582 -27.64 15.46 34.96
C ILE A 582 -28.70 14.84 35.90
N HIS A 583 -28.46 13.60 36.38
CA HIS A 583 -29.21 12.84 37.40
C HIS A 583 -28.33 12.39 38.61
N LEU A 584 -28.89 12.05 39.80
CA LEU A 584 -28.12 11.78 41.06
C LEU A 584 -28.88 10.94 42.14
N ARG A 585 -28.18 10.14 42.99
CA ARG A 585 -28.67 9.34 44.17
C ARG A 585 -27.56 9.14 45.27
N VAL A 586 -27.84 8.51 46.45
CA VAL A 586 -27.00 8.47 47.69
C VAL A 586 -26.87 7.05 48.32
N ILE A 587 -25.81 6.68 49.11
CA ILE A 587 -25.48 5.27 49.55
C ILE A 587 -24.98 5.12 51.04
N ASP A 588 -25.14 3.92 51.64
CA ASP A 588 -24.72 3.46 53.01
C ASP A 588 -23.30 2.80 53.12
N LYS A 589 -22.79 2.62 54.35
CA LYS A 589 -21.36 2.39 54.69
C LYS A 589 -20.91 0.93 54.95
N LYS A 590 -21.80 -0.01 55.31
CA LYS A 590 -21.40 -1.35 55.81
C LYS A 590 -20.75 -2.31 54.80
N LEU A 591 -20.91 -2.08 53.49
CA LEU A 591 -20.34 -2.97 52.47
C LEU A 591 -18.83 -2.74 52.21
N ILE A 592 -18.25 -1.67 52.75
CA ILE A 592 -16.86 -1.27 52.45
C ILE A 592 -15.87 -2.23 53.13
N ASP A 593 -16.09 -2.54 54.42
CA ASP A 593 -15.15 -3.30 55.27
C ASP A 593 -14.89 -4.74 54.77
N ALA A 594 -15.83 -5.36 54.06
CA ALA A 594 -15.68 -6.72 53.53
C ALA A 594 -14.68 -6.83 52.36
N THR A 595 -14.39 -5.71 51.69
CA THR A 595 -13.53 -5.67 50.50
C THR A 595 -12.03 -5.62 50.80
N GLU A 596 -11.64 -5.26 52.02
CA GLU A 596 -10.22 -5.12 52.41
C GLU A 596 -9.54 -6.47 52.65
N THR A 597 -10.25 -7.45 53.24
CA THR A 597 -9.71 -8.78 53.61
C THR A 597 -9.19 -9.60 52.42
N VAL A 598 -9.81 -9.48 51.24
CA VAL A 598 -9.41 -10.24 50.03
C VAL A 598 -8.05 -9.75 49.50
N LEU A 599 -7.77 -8.45 49.63
CA LEU A 599 -6.55 -7.82 49.12
C LEU A 599 -5.30 -8.21 49.92
N GLU A 600 -5.44 -8.66 51.17
CA GLU A 600 -4.31 -9.10 52.02
C GLU A 600 -3.72 -10.46 51.56
N THR A 601 -4.56 -11.40 51.11
CA THR A 601 -4.12 -12.76 50.77
C THR A 601 -3.18 -12.80 49.57
N LEU A 602 -3.36 -11.90 48.59
CA LEU A 602 -2.53 -11.84 47.38
C LEU A 602 -1.08 -11.42 47.67
N SER A 603 -0.84 -10.55 48.67
CA SER A 603 0.53 -10.13 49.03
C SER A 603 1.34 -11.18 49.79
N LEU A 604 0.74 -12.27 50.27
CA LEU A 604 1.49 -13.36 50.90
C LEU A 604 2.22 -14.24 49.85
N ILE A 605 1.71 -14.30 48.61
CA ILE A 605 2.28 -15.11 47.52
C ILE A 605 3.43 -14.36 46.83
N GLU A 606 3.31 -13.04 46.69
CA GLU A 606 4.32 -12.10 46.21
C GLU A 606 5.70 -12.31 46.87
N ASN A 607 5.70 -12.49 48.20
CA ASN A 607 6.92 -12.70 48.99
C ASN A 607 7.67 -14.01 48.65
N LYS A 608 6.97 -15.05 48.17
CA LYS A 608 7.61 -16.35 47.84
C LYS A 608 8.29 -16.38 46.48
N CYS A 609 7.81 -15.59 45.52
CA CYS A 609 8.52 -15.44 44.24
C CYS A 609 9.90 -14.78 44.42
N SER A 610 10.07 -13.99 45.49
CA SER A 610 11.35 -13.34 45.82
C SER A 610 12.44 -14.34 46.24
N GLU A 611 12.11 -15.38 47.03
CA GLU A 611 13.10 -16.39 47.50
C GLU A 611 13.73 -17.20 46.34
N LEU A 612 12.96 -17.52 45.28
CA LEU A 612 13.44 -18.34 44.17
C LEU A 612 14.43 -17.63 43.24
N MET A 613 14.55 -16.30 43.32
CA MET A 613 15.47 -15.52 42.48
C MET A 613 16.94 -15.61 42.93
N GLU A 614 17.23 -16.20 44.09
CA GLU A 614 18.58 -16.30 44.68
C GLU A 614 19.38 -17.56 44.27
N ASN A 615 18.92 -18.34 43.28
CA ASN A 615 19.53 -19.62 42.89
C ASN A 615 20.78 -19.47 41.97
N ASN A 616 21.86 -20.21 42.26
CA ASN A 616 23.18 -20.09 41.61
C ASN A 616 23.17 -20.18 40.06
N SER A 617 22.35 -21.06 39.49
CA SER A 617 22.25 -21.24 38.03
C SER A 617 21.36 -20.19 37.38
N ALA A 618 20.39 -19.65 38.13
CA ALA A 618 19.58 -18.49 37.74
C ALA A 618 20.37 -17.17 37.85
N VAL A 619 21.40 -17.12 38.69
CA VAL A 619 22.37 -16.01 38.80
C VAL A 619 23.41 -16.05 37.68
N THR A 620 23.82 -17.24 37.23
CA THR A 620 24.83 -17.41 36.17
C THR A 620 24.33 -17.03 34.77
N PHE A 621 23.03 -17.19 34.48
CA PHE A 621 22.40 -16.79 33.22
C PHE A 621 21.12 -15.99 33.46
N SER A 622 21.11 -14.72 33.01
CA SER A 622 20.14 -13.70 33.45
C SER A 622 18.68 -13.90 33.00
N ALA A 623 18.39 -14.71 31.98
CA ALA A 623 17.03 -14.80 31.44
C ALA A 623 16.06 -15.67 32.25
N ILE A 624 16.54 -16.68 32.97
CA ILE A 624 15.66 -17.52 33.80
C ILE A 624 15.19 -16.74 35.04
N HIS A 625 16.06 -15.88 35.59
CA HIS A 625 15.74 -14.93 36.66
C HIS A 625 14.54 -14.03 36.29
N ARG A 626 14.54 -13.48 35.06
CA ARG A 626 13.46 -12.63 34.52
C ARG A 626 12.07 -13.29 34.50
N LYS A 627 11.98 -14.59 34.18
CA LYS A 627 10.67 -15.29 34.16
C LYS A 627 9.99 -15.40 35.52
N ILE A 628 10.79 -15.52 36.59
CA ILE A 628 10.27 -15.60 37.97
C ILE A 628 9.78 -14.20 38.40
N GLN A 629 10.48 -13.15 37.97
CA GLN A 629 10.12 -11.75 38.17
C GLN A 629 8.77 -11.38 37.49
N ASP A 630 8.49 -11.90 36.29
CA ASP A 630 7.24 -11.60 35.57
C ASP A 630 5.98 -12.20 36.24
N MET A 631 6.05 -13.41 36.82
CA MET A 631 4.91 -13.99 37.58
C MET A 631 4.54 -13.13 38.82
N MET A 632 5.55 -12.58 39.50
CA MET A 632 5.35 -11.68 40.64
C MET A 632 4.60 -10.40 40.22
N LYS A 633 4.99 -9.83 39.07
CA LYS A 633 4.37 -8.64 38.46
C LYS A 633 2.91 -8.86 38.04
N TYR A 634 2.55 -10.04 37.53
CA TYR A 634 1.15 -10.33 37.18
C TYR A 634 0.24 -10.47 38.41
N CYS A 635 0.73 -11.03 39.51
CA CYS A 635 -0.02 -11.08 40.78
C CYS A 635 -0.29 -9.68 41.35
N GLN A 636 0.70 -8.77 41.26
CA GLN A 636 0.55 -7.36 41.63
C GLN A 636 -0.50 -6.65 40.77
N THR A 637 -0.49 -6.89 39.45
CA THR A 637 -1.45 -6.30 38.50
C THR A 637 -2.90 -6.74 38.77
N TYR A 638 -3.14 -8.02 39.06
CA TYR A 638 -4.50 -8.51 39.39
C TYR A 638 -5.07 -7.84 40.65
N LYS A 639 -4.25 -7.72 41.69
CA LYS A 639 -4.62 -7.07 42.96
C LYS A 639 -5.06 -5.63 42.73
N GLN A 640 -4.38 -4.91 41.83
CA GLN A 640 -4.71 -3.53 41.47
C GLN A 640 -6.01 -3.42 40.66
N ASP A 641 -6.25 -4.33 39.70
CA ASP A 641 -7.50 -4.35 38.92
C ASP A 641 -8.73 -4.65 39.79
N LEU A 642 -8.64 -5.65 40.67
CA LEU A 642 -9.73 -5.98 41.61
C LEU A 642 -10.08 -4.78 42.52
N HIS A 643 -9.07 -4.09 43.06
CA HIS A 643 -9.25 -2.87 43.83
C HIS A 643 -9.90 -1.73 43.02
N ASN A 644 -9.51 -1.56 41.76
CA ASN A 644 -10.10 -0.56 40.86
C ASN A 644 -11.57 -0.89 40.51
N ARG A 645 -11.92 -2.17 40.32
CA ARG A 645 -13.30 -2.61 40.05
C ARG A 645 -14.22 -2.38 41.24
N ILE A 646 -13.76 -2.66 42.46
CA ILE A 646 -14.48 -2.33 43.71
C ILE A 646 -14.76 -0.82 43.77
N LYS A 647 -13.74 0.01 43.52
CA LYS A 647 -13.85 1.47 43.51
C LYS A 647 -14.81 1.99 42.43
N SER A 648 -14.77 1.44 41.23
CA SER A 648 -15.65 1.81 40.11
C SER A 648 -17.10 1.42 40.36
N MET A 649 -17.35 0.25 40.95
CA MET A 649 -18.71 -0.20 41.27
C MET A 649 -19.40 0.76 42.26
N ILE A 650 -18.66 1.21 43.28
CA ILE A 650 -19.13 2.21 44.26
C ILE A 650 -19.51 3.53 43.57
N GLN A 651 -18.79 3.94 42.51
CA GLN A 651 -19.08 5.15 41.74
C GLN A 651 -20.32 4.99 40.83
N SER A 652 -20.49 3.85 40.14
CA SER A 652 -21.69 3.60 39.31
C SER A 652 -23.00 3.55 40.11
N ILE A 653 -22.96 3.09 41.37
CA ILE A 653 -24.15 3.11 42.25
C ILE A 653 -24.49 4.57 42.64
N GLN A 654 -23.50 5.48 42.76
CA GLN A 654 -23.74 6.92 43.02
C GLN A 654 -24.30 7.65 41.79
N ALA A 655 -24.04 7.13 40.59
CA ALA A 655 -24.51 7.66 39.31
C ALA A 655 -25.87 7.09 38.85
N CYS A 656 -26.62 6.39 39.71
CA CYS A 656 -27.88 5.68 39.39
C CYS A 656 -27.78 4.49 38.42
N GLU A 657 -26.58 4.01 38.06
CA GLU A 657 -26.43 3.01 36.99
C GLU A 657 -26.64 1.56 37.46
N LYS A 658 -26.39 1.27 38.74
CA LYS A 658 -26.42 -0.10 39.30
C LYS A 658 -26.96 -0.12 40.73
N ASP A 659 -27.51 -1.27 41.12
CA ASP A 659 -28.02 -1.53 42.47
C ASP A 659 -26.94 -2.12 43.40
N ILE A 660 -27.15 -2.02 44.71
CA ILE A 660 -26.20 -2.36 45.78
C ILE A 660 -25.82 -3.86 45.77
N SER A 661 -26.69 -4.73 45.26
CA SER A 661 -26.45 -6.17 45.11
C SER A 661 -25.19 -6.49 44.28
N ALA A 662 -24.88 -5.68 43.26
CA ALA A 662 -23.78 -5.93 42.32
C ALA A 662 -22.37 -5.95 42.96
N LEU A 663 -22.19 -5.34 44.14
CA LEU A 663 -20.91 -5.40 44.86
C LEU A 663 -20.70 -6.78 45.53
N THR A 664 -21.77 -7.52 45.81
CA THR A 664 -21.72 -8.85 46.45
C THR A 664 -21.25 -9.92 45.45
N ASP A 665 -21.77 -9.87 44.22
CA ASP A 665 -21.42 -10.84 43.16
C ASP A 665 -19.95 -10.75 42.75
N LEU A 666 -19.36 -9.55 42.79
CA LEU A 666 -17.95 -9.31 42.46
C LEU A 666 -17.00 -10.10 43.38
N LEU A 667 -17.32 -10.20 44.68
CA LEU A 667 -16.48 -10.90 45.64
C LEU A 667 -16.52 -12.43 45.43
N GLN A 668 -17.65 -12.97 44.99
CA GLN A 668 -17.77 -14.40 44.70
C GLN A 668 -17.02 -14.81 43.42
N ALA A 669 -16.97 -13.95 42.40
CA ALA A 669 -16.22 -14.20 41.17
C ALA A 669 -14.69 -14.32 41.38
N HIS A 670 -14.14 -13.81 42.49
CA HIS A 670 -12.71 -13.92 42.79
C HIS A 670 -12.29 -15.37 43.10
N GLU A 671 -13.08 -16.10 43.89
CA GLU A 671 -12.76 -17.48 44.32
C GLU A 671 -12.75 -18.49 43.16
N GLU A 672 -13.43 -18.17 42.05
CA GLU A 672 -13.51 -19.02 40.85
C GLU A 672 -12.39 -18.72 39.82
N SER A 673 -11.50 -17.76 40.09
CA SER A 673 -10.46 -17.28 39.17
C SER A 673 -9.17 -18.15 39.15
N PRO A 674 -8.34 -18.14 38.08
CA PRO A 674 -7.04 -18.83 38.05
C PRO A 674 -5.95 -18.17 38.94
N PHE A 675 -6.30 -17.06 39.60
CA PHE A 675 -5.52 -16.40 40.65
C PHE A 675 -5.95 -16.84 42.06
N ASN A 676 -6.79 -17.88 42.16
CA ASN A 676 -7.10 -18.51 43.43
C ASN A 676 -5.85 -19.03 44.15
N LYS A 677 -5.97 -19.23 45.46
CA LYS A 677 -4.89 -19.60 46.39
C LYS A 677 -4.28 -21.00 46.14
N SER A 678 -4.94 -21.86 45.37
CA SER A 678 -4.49 -23.21 45.02
C SER A 678 -3.51 -23.17 43.86
N ASP A 679 -3.95 -22.66 42.71
CA ASP A 679 -3.27 -22.88 41.43
C ASP A 679 -1.96 -22.08 41.32
N LEU A 680 -1.85 -20.96 42.04
CA LEU A 680 -0.62 -20.17 42.16
C LEU A 680 0.54 -20.95 42.81
N LYS A 681 0.26 -21.95 43.67
CA LYS A 681 1.30 -22.75 44.35
C LYS A 681 1.93 -23.84 43.47
N GLU A 682 1.21 -24.33 42.47
CA GLU A 682 1.67 -25.47 41.65
C GLU A 682 2.78 -25.06 40.67
N TRP A 683 2.60 -23.95 39.96
CA TRP A 683 3.55 -23.41 38.95
C TRP A 683 4.97 -23.22 39.51
N LEU A 684 5.09 -22.72 40.76
CA LEU A 684 6.36 -22.52 41.45
C LEU A 684 7.21 -23.81 41.52
N THR A 685 6.58 -24.99 41.57
CA THR A 685 7.25 -26.29 41.77
C THR A 685 7.95 -26.83 40.50
N VAL A 686 7.64 -26.29 39.31
CA VAL A 686 8.23 -26.78 38.06
C VAL A 686 9.45 -25.97 37.59
N LYS A 687 9.52 -24.67 37.91
CA LYS A 687 10.73 -23.87 37.61
C LYS A 687 11.96 -24.29 38.43
N GLU A 688 11.76 -24.88 39.60
CA GLU A 688 12.82 -25.56 40.37
C GLU A 688 13.45 -26.77 39.66
N LYS A 689 12.82 -27.33 38.61
CA LYS A 689 13.33 -28.51 37.89
C LYS A 689 14.18 -28.15 36.68
N GLU A 690 13.82 -27.11 35.92
CA GLU A 690 14.56 -26.71 34.70
C GLU A 690 15.99 -26.26 35.01
N LEU A 691 16.16 -25.50 36.10
CA LEU A 691 17.46 -25.00 36.56
C LEU A 691 18.49 -26.13 36.78
N LYS A 692 18.05 -27.30 37.25
CA LYS A 692 18.92 -28.45 37.56
C LYS A 692 19.48 -29.17 36.32
N ALA A 693 18.94 -28.93 35.13
CA ALA A 693 19.37 -29.60 33.90
C ALA A 693 20.50 -28.85 33.16
N VAL A 694 20.49 -27.51 33.22
CA VAL A 694 21.48 -26.64 32.57
C VAL A 694 22.89 -26.85 33.15
N ASP A 695 22.96 -27.12 34.46
CA ASP A 695 24.20 -27.42 35.20
C ASP A 695 24.98 -28.61 34.60
N VAL A 696 24.30 -29.58 33.98
CA VAL A 696 24.91 -30.82 33.50
C VAL A 696 25.73 -30.64 32.21
N PHE A 697 25.24 -29.84 31.25
CA PHE A 697 25.97 -29.58 30.00
C PHE A 697 27.18 -28.66 30.20
N LEU A 698 27.06 -27.69 31.11
CA LEU A 698 28.15 -26.81 31.50
C LEU A 698 29.34 -27.55 32.12
N GLN A 699 29.14 -28.78 32.60
CA GLN A 699 30.21 -29.64 33.09
C GLN A 699 30.98 -30.29 31.91
N GLN A 700 30.28 -30.88 30.94
CA GLN A 700 30.89 -31.66 29.85
C GLN A 700 31.78 -30.87 28.89
N LEU A 701 31.50 -29.57 28.71
CA LEU A 701 32.35 -28.71 27.87
C LEU A 701 33.69 -28.40 28.55
N ARG A 702 33.70 -28.20 29.88
CA ARG A 702 34.93 -28.05 30.68
C ARG A 702 35.77 -29.32 30.63
N ASP A 703 35.12 -30.49 30.68
CA ASP A 703 35.79 -31.80 30.60
C ASP A 703 36.49 -32.04 29.24
N SER A 704 36.16 -31.27 28.19
CA SER A 704 36.81 -31.36 26.87
C SER A 704 38.04 -30.46 26.71
N GLY A 705 38.49 -29.77 27.78
CA GLY A 705 39.68 -28.93 27.79
C GLY A 705 39.47 -27.47 27.37
N ALA A 706 38.23 -27.01 27.23
CA ALA A 706 37.90 -25.61 26.94
C ALA A 706 37.39 -24.88 28.20
N GLU A 707 37.79 -23.63 28.40
CA GLU A 707 37.40 -22.84 29.58
C GLU A 707 36.10 -22.05 29.36
N VAL A 708 35.27 -21.95 30.41
CA VAL A 708 34.03 -21.17 30.39
C VAL A 708 34.32 -19.74 30.84
N ASN A 709 34.25 -18.80 29.91
CA ASN A 709 34.41 -17.37 30.20
C ASN A 709 33.49 -16.53 29.30
N ASN A 710 32.58 -15.78 29.92
CA ASN A 710 31.65 -14.90 29.20
C ASN A 710 32.27 -13.54 28.81
N ASN A 711 33.58 -13.32 29.06
CA ASN A 711 34.31 -12.12 28.66
C ASN A 711 35.63 -12.50 27.95
N LEU A 712 35.68 -12.35 26.61
CA LEU A 712 36.75 -12.92 25.76
C LEU A 712 38.07 -12.12 25.78
N ASP A 713 38.03 -10.84 26.17
CA ASP A 713 39.08 -9.84 25.91
C ASP A 713 40.46 -10.21 26.50
N SER A 714 40.52 -11.06 27.53
CA SER A 714 41.79 -11.45 28.17
C SER A 714 42.63 -12.45 27.36
N PHE A 715 42.03 -13.19 26.42
CA PHE A 715 42.72 -14.24 25.65
C PHE A 715 43.30 -13.75 24.31
N LEU A 716 42.83 -12.60 23.81
CA LEU A 716 43.30 -11.99 22.56
C LEU A 716 44.67 -11.29 22.72
N LEU A 717 45.13 -11.10 23.97
CA LEU A 717 46.35 -10.37 24.32
C LEU A 717 47.60 -11.26 24.52
N ASP A 718 47.50 -12.59 24.41
CA ASP A 718 48.62 -13.51 24.63
C ASP A 718 49.41 -13.80 23.32
N THR A 719 50.61 -13.24 23.24
CA THR A 719 51.51 -13.35 22.08
C THR A 719 52.04 -14.75 21.76
N SER A 720 51.80 -15.76 22.60
CA SER A 720 52.20 -17.15 22.33
C SER A 720 51.21 -17.90 21.43
N ILE A 721 49.97 -17.39 21.32
CA ILE A 721 48.89 -17.95 20.53
C ILE A 721 48.90 -17.30 19.14
N LYS A 722 49.05 -18.10 18.08
CA LYS A 722 48.86 -17.60 16.71
C LYS A 722 47.40 -17.57 16.31
N ASN A 723 46.61 -18.57 16.70
CA ASN A 723 45.24 -18.76 16.22
C ASN A 723 44.28 -19.04 17.41
N LEU A 724 43.16 -18.33 17.57
CA LEU A 724 42.22 -18.53 18.70
C LEU A 724 40.84 -18.96 18.20
N VAL A 725 40.13 -19.87 18.88
CA VAL A 725 38.82 -20.45 18.43
C VAL A 725 37.79 -20.59 19.57
N CYS A 726 36.51 -20.19 19.43
CA CYS A 726 35.56 -20.15 20.57
C CYS A 726 34.17 -20.79 20.32
N TYR A 727 33.57 -21.45 21.33
CA TYR A 727 32.24 -22.11 21.33
C TYR A 727 31.19 -21.32 22.14
N THR A 728 29.90 -21.30 21.75
CA THR A 728 28.87 -20.46 22.42
C THR A 728 27.53 -21.17 22.63
N PHE A 729 26.78 -20.93 23.72
CA PHE A 729 25.37 -21.36 23.97
C PHE A 729 24.33 -20.30 23.58
N SER A 730 23.14 -20.68 23.07
CA SER A 730 22.19 -19.75 22.44
C SER A 730 20.66 -20.01 22.64
N SER A 731 20.20 -20.74 23.66
CA SER A 731 18.75 -21.05 23.82
C SER A 731 18.17 -20.99 25.24
N LEU A 732 18.91 -20.44 26.21
CA LEU A 732 18.44 -20.28 27.60
C LEU A 732 17.38 -19.16 27.77
N ASP A 733 17.16 -18.36 26.72
CA ASP A 733 16.43 -17.10 26.77
C ASP A 733 14.98 -17.17 26.19
N LEU A 734 14.52 -18.37 25.81
CA LEU A 734 13.17 -18.67 25.25
C LEU A 734 12.01 -18.39 26.25
N PRO A 735 10.73 -18.23 25.81
CA PRO A 735 9.56 -17.89 26.68
C PRO A 735 8.94 -19.05 27.52
N ASP A 736 7.74 -18.87 28.11
CA ASP A 736 7.00 -19.84 28.96
C ASP A 736 5.49 -19.83 28.63
N ASP A 737 4.82 -20.98 28.69
CA ASP A 737 3.45 -21.15 28.15
C ASP A 737 2.30 -20.90 29.15
N LEU A 738 2.54 -20.96 30.48
CA LEU A 738 1.48 -20.73 31.49
C LEU A 738 1.42 -19.30 32.01
N LEU A 739 2.50 -18.54 31.85
CA LEU A 739 2.49 -17.09 32.06
C LEU A 739 1.44 -16.40 31.15
N PRO A 740 1.37 -16.70 29.84
CA PRO A 740 0.31 -16.26 28.94
C PRO A 740 -1.12 -16.53 29.41
N ASP A 741 -1.46 -17.71 29.95
CA ASP A 741 -2.85 -17.99 30.36
C ASP A 741 -3.34 -17.11 31.54
N ARG A 742 -2.41 -16.75 32.44
CA ARG A 742 -2.70 -15.85 33.56
C ARG A 742 -2.71 -14.38 33.12
N GLU A 743 -1.80 -14.02 32.22
CA GLU A 743 -1.82 -12.74 31.50
C GLU A 743 -3.13 -12.58 30.70
N ASN A 744 -3.62 -13.65 30.06
CA ASN A 744 -4.89 -13.69 29.31
C ASN A 744 -6.13 -13.58 30.20
N PHE A 745 -6.11 -14.06 31.45
CA PHE A 745 -7.19 -13.79 32.41
C PHE A 745 -7.21 -12.32 32.87
N LEU A 746 -6.04 -11.67 32.92
CA LEU A 746 -5.92 -10.22 33.14
C LEU A 746 -6.24 -9.40 31.89
N ASN A 747 -6.24 -10.02 30.71
CA ASN A 747 -6.48 -9.37 29.44
C ASN A 747 -7.97 -9.44 29.04
N PRO A 748 -8.73 -8.32 29.01
CA PRO A 748 -10.19 -8.34 28.92
C PRO A 748 -10.80 -9.04 27.68
N GLN A 749 -10.02 -9.29 26.63
CA GLN A 749 -10.51 -9.86 25.38
C GLN A 749 -10.76 -11.38 25.39
N MET A 750 -10.16 -12.15 26.32
CA MET A 750 -10.32 -13.62 26.31
C MET A 750 -11.50 -14.16 27.15
N MET A 751 -12.16 -13.33 27.98
CA MET A 751 -13.29 -13.77 28.82
C MET A 751 -14.55 -14.26 28.08
N LYS A 752 -14.67 -14.09 26.75
CA LYS A 752 -15.89 -14.43 25.97
C LYS A 752 -15.91 -15.80 25.29
N ARG A 753 -14.85 -16.62 25.39
CA ARG A 753 -14.84 -18.00 24.86
C ARG A 753 -14.11 -18.96 25.80
N ASN A 754 -14.76 -19.41 26.88
CA ASN A 754 -14.65 -20.79 27.41
C ASN A 754 -15.51 -21.02 28.68
N SER A 755 -16.84 -20.83 28.59
CA SER A 755 -17.77 -21.40 29.57
C SER A 755 -17.98 -22.91 29.34
N LYS A 756 -16.90 -23.70 29.35
CA LYS A 756 -16.92 -25.17 29.27
C LYS A 756 -15.58 -25.80 29.66
N LYS A 757 -15.59 -26.48 30.82
CA LYS A 757 -14.54 -27.35 31.41
C LYS A 757 -13.21 -26.68 31.77
N LYS A 758 -12.86 -26.79 33.06
CA LYS A 758 -11.48 -26.69 33.59
C LYS A 758 -10.58 -27.69 32.82
N PRO A 759 -9.61 -27.24 32.00
CA PRO A 759 -8.67 -28.15 31.35
C PRO A 759 -7.63 -28.61 32.37
N ASN A 760 -7.40 -29.91 32.45
CA ASN A 760 -6.38 -30.47 33.34
C ASN A 760 -5.02 -30.39 32.61
N ALA A 761 -4.36 -29.23 32.67
CA ALA A 761 -3.09 -28.96 32.01
C ALA A 761 -2.03 -28.47 33.02
N GLY A 762 -1.13 -29.36 33.43
CA GLY A 762 0.06 -29.00 34.21
C GLY A 762 1.14 -28.35 33.32
N SER A 763 2.00 -27.55 33.94
CA SER A 763 3.10 -26.81 33.29
C SER A 763 4.08 -27.69 32.49
N GLN A 764 4.48 -27.25 31.29
CA GLN A 764 5.48 -27.92 30.43
C GLN A 764 6.85 -27.20 30.42
N THR A 765 7.86 -27.78 29.74
CA THR A 765 9.28 -27.37 29.79
C THR A 765 9.95 -27.37 28.42
N TRP A 766 10.92 -26.46 28.20
CA TRP A 766 11.61 -26.25 26.91
C TRP A 766 12.71 -27.29 26.59
N LEU A 767 13.15 -28.07 27.57
CA LEU A 767 14.34 -28.93 27.47
C LEU A 767 14.04 -30.23 26.68
N THR A 768 13.83 -30.10 25.37
CA THR A 768 13.41 -31.18 24.47
C THR A 768 14.59 -31.95 23.85
N GLY A 769 14.34 -33.22 23.48
CA GLY A 769 15.38 -34.15 23.02
C GLY A 769 16.10 -33.80 21.70
N SER A 770 15.54 -32.91 20.87
CA SER A 770 16.17 -32.50 19.59
C SER A 770 17.15 -31.33 19.74
N ILE A 771 16.86 -30.39 20.65
CA ILE A 771 17.77 -29.30 21.01
C ILE A 771 19.04 -29.87 21.66
N TRP A 772 18.86 -30.91 22.48
CA TRP A 772 19.93 -31.72 23.08
C TRP A 772 20.89 -32.36 22.05
N GLU A 773 20.48 -32.61 20.80
CA GLU A 773 21.37 -33.16 19.75
C GLU A 773 22.10 -32.09 18.93
N THR A 774 21.48 -30.93 18.65
CA THR A 774 22.13 -29.84 17.92
C THR A 774 23.38 -29.34 18.67
N MET A 775 23.26 -29.22 19.99
CA MET A 775 24.34 -28.84 20.90
C MET A 775 25.50 -29.85 20.95
N LYS A 776 25.35 -31.06 20.41
CA LYS A 776 26.44 -32.04 20.23
C LYS A 776 27.13 -31.95 18.86
N LYS A 777 26.48 -31.41 17.82
CA LYS A 777 27.05 -31.36 16.45
C LYS A 777 28.15 -30.33 16.33
N HIS A 778 27.93 -29.11 16.82
CA HIS A 778 28.98 -28.08 16.77
C HIS A 778 30.14 -28.44 17.70
N LEU A 779 29.87 -29.09 18.84
CA LEU A 779 30.87 -29.69 19.72
C LEU A 779 31.77 -30.72 19.02
N LYS A 780 31.38 -31.24 17.84
CA LYS A 780 32.22 -32.13 17.02
C LYS A 780 33.15 -31.39 16.07
N ILE A 781 32.67 -30.40 15.31
CA ILE A 781 33.52 -29.60 14.39
C ILE A 781 34.62 -28.86 15.19
N PHE A 782 34.27 -28.36 16.37
CA PHE A 782 35.22 -27.76 17.30
C PHE A 782 36.33 -28.75 17.68
N LYS A 783 35.99 -30.02 17.91
CA LYS A 783 36.95 -31.10 18.19
C LYS A 783 37.79 -31.51 16.97
N ASP A 784 37.25 -31.50 15.76
CA ASP A 784 38.00 -31.85 14.54
C ASP A 784 39.05 -30.79 14.18
N LEU A 785 38.79 -29.51 14.50
CA LEU A 785 39.77 -28.42 14.38
C LEU A 785 40.87 -28.48 15.45
N ILE A 786 40.53 -28.89 16.69
CA ILE A 786 41.50 -29.22 17.75
C ILE A 786 42.43 -30.38 17.32
N LEU A 787 41.95 -31.31 16.49
CA LEU A 787 42.70 -32.49 16.05
C LEU A 787 43.55 -32.28 14.79
N SER A 788 43.16 -31.36 13.89
CA SER A 788 43.79 -31.22 12.56
C SER A 788 44.98 -30.26 12.52
N ASN A 789 45.06 -29.32 13.47
CA ASN A 789 46.22 -28.46 13.70
C ASN A 789 46.87 -28.86 15.04
N GLY A 790 47.71 -29.89 15.01
CA GLY A 790 48.41 -30.45 16.19
C GLY A 790 49.58 -29.60 16.69
N ASP A 791 49.47 -28.28 16.53
CA ASP A 791 50.53 -27.29 16.67
C ASP A 791 50.25 -26.47 17.95
N GLN A 792 51.25 -26.28 18.83
CA GLN A 792 51.09 -25.65 20.16
C GLN A 792 50.66 -24.17 20.16
N THR A 793 50.23 -23.62 19.02
CA THR A 793 49.92 -22.19 18.83
C THR A 793 48.45 -21.90 18.55
N THR A 794 47.53 -22.84 18.86
CA THR A 794 46.07 -22.69 18.66
C THR A 794 45.26 -23.00 19.93
N VAL A 795 44.30 -22.14 20.35
CA VAL A 795 43.60 -22.21 21.67
C VAL A 795 42.06 -22.15 21.57
N PHE A 796 41.32 -22.72 22.56
CA PHE A 796 39.88 -23.02 22.46
C PHE A 796 39.02 -22.64 23.72
N LEU A 797 37.85 -21.98 23.57
CA LEU A 797 37.02 -21.36 24.66
C LEU A 797 35.48 -21.65 24.63
N ILE A 798 34.71 -21.31 25.68
CA ILE A 798 33.23 -21.45 25.82
C ILE A 798 32.54 -20.18 26.39
N ALA A 799 31.41 -19.73 25.81
CA ALA A 799 30.57 -18.60 26.27
C ALA A 799 29.04 -18.82 26.11
N SER A 800 28.19 -17.85 26.48
CA SER A 800 26.77 -17.78 26.08
C SER A 800 26.40 -16.43 25.46
N LYS A 801 25.77 -16.43 24.28
CA LYS A 801 25.32 -15.22 23.58
C LYS A 801 24.15 -15.58 22.66
N GLU A 802 23.09 -14.79 22.68
CA GLU A 802 21.95 -14.99 21.80
C GLU A 802 22.40 -14.92 20.34
N HIS A 803 22.24 -16.04 19.63
CA HIS A 803 22.62 -16.17 18.23
C HIS A 803 21.49 -16.89 17.51
N THR A 804 20.44 -16.13 17.18
CA THR A 804 19.17 -16.60 16.60
C THR A 804 19.35 -17.50 15.37
N ILE A 805 20.42 -17.30 14.60
CA ILE A 805 20.78 -18.10 13.41
C ILE A 805 21.15 -19.56 13.77
N HIS A 806 21.60 -19.82 15.01
CA HIS A 806 22.09 -21.13 15.46
C HIS A 806 21.56 -21.49 16.86
N PRO A 807 20.28 -21.85 17.01
CA PRO A 807 19.72 -22.29 18.30
C PRO A 807 20.45 -23.55 18.79
N GLY A 808 20.89 -23.52 20.05
CA GLY A 808 21.89 -24.44 20.59
C GLY A 808 23.27 -23.81 20.75
N SER A 809 24.06 -23.64 19.66
CA SER A 809 25.49 -23.22 19.74
C SER A 809 26.24 -22.84 18.42
N CYS A 810 27.47 -22.25 18.45
CA CYS A 810 28.31 -21.88 17.24
C CYS A 810 29.87 -21.74 17.48
N ILE A 811 30.71 -21.44 16.44
CA ILE A 811 32.22 -21.38 16.43
C ILE A 811 32.84 -20.13 15.70
N LEU A 812 34.00 -19.58 16.13
CA LEU A 812 34.75 -18.42 15.55
C LEU A 812 36.30 -18.63 15.47
N LEU A 813 37.09 -17.92 14.63
CA LEU A 813 38.58 -17.92 14.56
C LEU A 813 39.21 -16.48 14.59
N TYR A 814 40.43 -16.33 15.11
CA TYR A 814 41.28 -15.11 15.06
C TYR A 814 42.73 -15.49 14.68
N GLU A 815 43.42 -14.78 13.76
CA GLU A 815 44.78 -15.12 13.28
C GLU A 815 45.86 -14.04 13.55
N ASN A 816 47.07 -14.48 13.95
CA ASN A 816 48.27 -13.69 14.28
C ASN A 816 48.07 -12.48 15.23
N GLY A 817 47.10 -12.57 16.16
CA GLY A 817 47.00 -11.65 17.30
C GLY A 817 46.29 -10.31 17.06
N PHE A 818 45.24 -10.29 16.22
CA PHE A 818 44.37 -9.11 16.03
C PHE A 818 42.94 -9.37 16.54
N ASP A 819 42.28 -8.32 17.06
CA ASP A 819 40.98 -8.40 17.76
C ASP A 819 39.78 -8.77 16.87
N GLU A 820 39.87 -8.67 15.55
CA GLU A 820 38.78 -9.00 14.64
C GLU A 820 38.75 -10.51 14.29
N ALA A 821 37.66 -11.17 14.71
CA ALA A 821 37.41 -12.59 14.44
C ALA A 821 37.19 -12.86 12.93
N SER A 822 38.23 -13.29 12.23
CA SER A 822 38.12 -13.78 10.85
C SER A 822 37.83 -15.28 10.80
N CYS A 823 36.66 -15.68 10.31
CA CYS A 823 36.35 -17.07 9.99
C CYS A 823 37.14 -17.59 8.75
N PHE A 824 38.43 -17.93 8.93
CA PHE A 824 39.32 -18.85 8.17
C PHE A 824 39.15 -19.07 6.63
N THR A 825 40.18 -18.79 5.78
CA THR A 825 40.10 -18.93 4.27
C THR A 825 41.42 -19.20 3.45
N PRO A 826 41.38 -19.73 2.17
CA PRO A 826 42.55 -20.30 1.40
C PRO A 826 42.87 -19.73 -0.04
N PRO A 827 43.96 -20.15 -0.76
CA PRO A 827 44.50 -19.52 -2.02
C PRO A 827 43.69 -19.55 -3.35
N LEU A 828 44.16 -18.78 -4.35
CA LEU A 828 43.46 -18.46 -5.61
C LEU A 828 43.64 -19.46 -6.77
N LYS A 829 42.59 -19.53 -7.59
CA LYS A 829 42.28 -20.58 -8.57
C LYS A 829 42.43 -20.05 -10.01
N PRO A 830 43.04 -20.81 -10.95
CA PRO A 830 43.18 -20.38 -12.35
C PRO A 830 41.84 -20.49 -13.08
N ALA A 831 41.60 -19.61 -14.04
CA ALA A 831 40.32 -19.53 -14.75
C ALA A 831 40.09 -20.73 -15.69
N CYS A 832 38.87 -21.25 -15.69
CA CYS A 832 38.47 -22.36 -16.54
C CYS A 832 38.44 -21.95 -18.03
N PRO A 833 38.84 -22.84 -18.97
CA PRO A 833 38.61 -22.67 -20.40
C PRO A 833 37.13 -22.36 -20.71
N VAL A 834 36.88 -21.35 -21.53
CA VAL A 834 35.53 -20.89 -21.87
C VAL A 834 35.08 -21.52 -23.18
N ILE A 835 33.90 -22.12 -23.21
CA ILE A 835 33.35 -22.73 -24.43
C ILE A 835 32.85 -21.64 -25.38
N GLU A 836 33.37 -21.64 -26.61
CA GLU A 836 33.05 -20.65 -27.64
C GLU A 836 31.91 -21.14 -28.56
N GLN A 837 31.86 -22.45 -28.85
CA GLN A 837 30.75 -23.06 -29.60
C GLN A 837 30.65 -24.58 -29.33
N ILE A 838 29.41 -25.10 -29.29
CA ILE A 838 29.11 -26.54 -29.32
C ILE A 838 28.21 -26.84 -30.51
N SER A 839 28.60 -27.82 -31.32
CA SER A 839 27.70 -28.53 -32.24
C SER A 839 27.66 -30.01 -31.83
N GLY A 840 26.66 -30.78 -32.26
CA GLY A 840 26.34 -32.09 -31.67
C GLY A 840 27.49 -33.12 -31.53
N HIS A 841 28.61 -32.94 -32.24
CA HIS A 841 29.81 -33.78 -32.14
C HIS A 841 31.15 -33.01 -32.01
N SER A 842 31.16 -31.70 -31.73
CA SER A 842 32.40 -30.89 -31.64
C SER A 842 32.29 -29.65 -30.74
N VAL A 843 33.43 -29.24 -30.15
CA VAL A 843 33.52 -28.13 -29.20
C VAL A 843 34.75 -27.25 -29.48
N VAL A 844 34.57 -25.93 -29.42
CA VAL A 844 35.64 -24.92 -29.48
C VAL A 844 35.81 -24.28 -28.09
N LEU A 845 37.05 -24.15 -27.61
CA LEU A 845 37.40 -23.62 -26.28
C LEU A 845 38.37 -22.42 -26.39
N LYS A 846 38.24 -21.47 -25.47
CA LYS A 846 39.05 -20.25 -25.34
C LYS A 846 39.78 -20.24 -23.99
N VAL A 847 41.07 -19.94 -23.98
CA VAL A 847 41.96 -20.21 -22.82
C VAL A 847 42.68 -18.96 -22.29
N SER A 848 42.97 -18.95 -20.99
CA SER A 848 43.46 -17.77 -20.25
C SER A 848 45.00 -17.68 -20.17
N PRO A 849 45.60 -16.48 -20.22
CA PRO A 849 47.04 -16.28 -19.97
C PRO A 849 47.41 -16.34 -18.48
N ALA A 850 48.70 -16.54 -18.17
CA ALA A 850 49.22 -16.84 -16.82
C ALA A 850 49.34 -15.64 -15.86
N CYS A 851 49.34 -15.90 -14.54
CA CYS A 851 49.38 -14.87 -13.47
C CYS A 851 50.58 -15.03 -12.48
N PRO A 852 50.94 -14.01 -11.68
CA PRO A 852 52.23 -13.95 -10.97
C PRO A 852 52.46 -14.95 -9.83
N ALA A 853 51.40 -15.54 -9.27
CA ALA A 853 51.48 -16.52 -8.18
C ALA A 853 51.35 -17.98 -8.67
N THR A 854 51.44 -18.20 -9.99
CA THR A 854 51.24 -19.50 -10.66
C THR A 854 52.51 -19.90 -11.41
N GLU A 855 53.00 -21.13 -11.19
CA GLU A 855 54.29 -21.60 -11.76
C GLU A 855 54.16 -22.46 -13.04
N GLU A 856 53.01 -23.08 -13.32
CA GLU A 856 52.77 -23.91 -14.52
C GLU A 856 51.28 -23.90 -14.92
N LEU A 857 50.96 -24.12 -16.22
CA LEU A 857 49.60 -24.29 -16.73
C LEU A 857 49.49 -25.53 -17.64
N ARG A 858 48.44 -26.34 -17.48
CA ARG A 858 48.16 -27.55 -18.29
C ARG A 858 46.66 -27.70 -18.54
N LEU A 859 46.25 -27.96 -19.77
CA LEU A 859 44.89 -28.43 -20.08
C LEU A 859 44.87 -29.95 -20.02
N LEU A 860 44.10 -30.49 -19.09
CA LEU A 860 43.90 -31.92 -18.88
C LEU A 860 42.46 -32.25 -19.25
N TYR A 861 42.22 -33.25 -20.09
CA TYR A 861 40.87 -33.71 -20.43
C TYR A 861 40.78 -35.24 -20.50
N LYS A 862 39.59 -35.81 -20.30
CA LYS A 862 39.31 -37.24 -20.46
C LYS A 862 37.81 -37.48 -20.52
N MET A 863 37.36 -38.68 -20.92
CA MET A 863 35.99 -39.10 -20.58
C MET A 863 35.93 -39.43 -19.07
N LYS A 864 34.80 -39.16 -18.42
CA LYS A 864 34.62 -39.36 -16.97
C LYS A 864 34.93 -40.77 -16.49
N GLU A 865 34.61 -41.75 -17.32
CA GLU A 865 34.84 -43.18 -17.08
C GLU A 865 36.33 -43.60 -17.26
N GLU A 866 37.14 -42.78 -17.93
CA GLU A 866 38.59 -43.02 -18.04
C GLU A 866 39.31 -42.64 -16.74
N LYS A 867 40.32 -43.43 -16.34
CA LYS A 867 41.12 -43.12 -15.14
C LYS A 867 42.23 -42.09 -15.42
N ASP A 868 42.84 -42.17 -16.60
CA ASP A 868 44.01 -41.40 -16.96
C ASP A 868 43.61 -40.12 -17.71
N TRP A 869 44.10 -38.98 -17.23
CA TRP A 869 43.87 -37.68 -17.85
C TRP A 869 44.76 -37.52 -19.08
N LYS A 870 44.16 -37.28 -20.26
CA LYS A 870 44.89 -36.93 -21.48
C LYS A 870 45.30 -35.46 -21.37
N SER A 871 46.60 -35.19 -21.49
CA SER A 871 47.15 -33.84 -21.30
C SER A 871 47.51 -33.21 -22.65
N GLN A 872 46.99 -32.01 -22.91
CA GLN A 872 47.36 -31.22 -24.08
C GLN A 872 48.06 -29.94 -23.62
N SER A 873 49.32 -29.78 -24.03
CA SER A 873 50.11 -28.58 -23.75
C SER A 873 49.59 -27.41 -24.57
N VAL A 874 49.20 -26.32 -23.90
CA VAL A 874 48.74 -25.08 -24.52
C VAL A 874 49.94 -24.17 -24.75
N LEU A 875 50.19 -23.80 -26.01
CA LEU A 875 51.23 -22.83 -26.37
C LEU A 875 50.83 -21.44 -25.87
N GLN A 876 51.75 -20.74 -25.20
CA GLN A 876 51.54 -19.41 -24.59
C GLN A 876 51.14 -18.28 -25.59
N SER A 877 51.04 -18.57 -26.88
CA SER A 877 50.80 -17.61 -27.96
C SER A 877 49.50 -17.84 -28.76
N HIS A 878 48.63 -18.75 -28.34
CA HIS A 878 47.31 -18.99 -28.94
C HIS A 878 46.20 -18.80 -27.88
N ASP A 879 45.05 -18.30 -28.29
CA ASP A 879 43.90 -17.97 -27.44
C ASP A 879 42.73 -18.97 -27.54
N THR A 880 42.68 -19.82 -28.58
CA THR A 880 41.66 -20.85 -28.78
C THR A 880 42.23 -22.25 -29.06
N VAL A 881 41.45 -23.29 -28.71
CA VAL A 881 41.75 -24.73 -28.85
C VAL A 881 40.46 -25.48 -29.22
N THR A 882 40.48 -26.28 -30.29
CA THR A 882 39.31 -27.03 -30.77
C THR A 882 39.44 -28.52 -30.48
N LEU A 883 38.34 -29.16 -30.06
CA LEU A 883 38.23 -30.60 -29.82
C LEU A 883 37.08 -31.19 -30.66
N THR A 884 37.37 -32.26 -31.41
CA THR A 884 36.42 -32.96 -32.30
C THR A 884 36.07 -34.36 -31.79
N ASP A 885 35.05 -34.97 -32.39
CA ASP A 885 34.67 -36.38 -32.22
C ASP A 885 34.11 -36.73 -30.82
N LEU A 886 33.24 -35.87 -30.30
CA LEU A 886 32.60 -36.02 -28.98
C LEU A 886 31.23 -36.70 -29.07
N SER A 887 30.96 -37.65 -28.18
CA SER A 887 29.70 -38.42 -28.15
C SER A 887 28.57 -37.71 -27.38
N PRO A 888 27.30 -37.76 -27.86
CA PRO A 888 26.13 -37.28 -27.13
C PRO A 888 25.95 -37.94 -25.75
N ASP A 889 25.31 -37.24 -24.80
CA ASP A 889 25.07 -37.67 -23.41
C ASP A 889 26.32 -38.14 -22.62
N THR A 890 27.51 -37.99 -23.18
CA THR A 890 28.77 -38.43 -22.58
C THR A 890 29.44 -37.26 -21.87
N GLU A 891 29.86 -37.47 -20.63
CA GLU A 891 30.53 -36.44 -19.84
C GLU A 891 32.05 -36.53 -19.98
N TYR A 892 32.65 -35.46 -20.47
CA TYR A 892 34.09 -35.24 -20.54
C TYR A 892 34.51 -34.42 -19.32
N GLU A 893 35.57 -34.82 -18.62
CA GLU A 893 36.16 -34.02 -17.55
C GLU A 893 37.31 -33.20 -18.14
N MET A 894 37.34 -31.89 -17.98
CA MET A 894 38.45 -31.02 -18.39
C MET A 894 38.92 -30.14 -17.23
N LYS A 895 40.21 -29.86 -17.06
CA LYS A 895 40.69 -28.93 -16.01
C LYS A 895 42.00 -28.24 -16.35
N TYR A 896 42.24 -27.15 -15.63
CA TYR A 896 43.35 -26.23 -15.80
C TYR A 896 44.05 -26.02 -14.44
N ALA A 897 45.24 -26.58 -14.24
CA ALA A 897 45.85 -26.63 -12.90
C ALA A 897 46.82 -25.46 -12.60
N ALA A 898 46.79 -24.95 -11.36
CA ALA A 898 47.79 -24.08 -10.72
C ALA A 898 48.00 -24.51 -9.24
N VAL A 899 49.01 -23.95 -8.54
CA VAL A 899 49.53 -24.51 -7.27
C VAL A 899 49.99 -23.40 -6.29
N GLY A 900 49.75 -23.54 -4.96
CA GLY A 900 49.88 -22.45 -3.95
C GLY A 900 50.36 -22.80 -2.51
N LYS A 901 50.20 -21.86 -1.55
CA LYS A 901 50.84 -21.84 -0.19
C LYS A 901 50.22 -22.78 0.88
N LEU A 902 50.98 -23.05 1.96
CA LEU A 902 50.73 -24.11 2.97
C LEU A 902 50.51 -25.52 2.36
N LYS A 903 50.98 -25.75 1.13
CA LYS A 903 50.64 -26.90 0.27
C LYS A 903 49.14 -27.03 -0.03
N TYR A 904 48.34 -26.01 0.27
CA TYR A 904 46.97 -25.89 -0.18
C TYR A 904 46.97 -25.70 -1.71
N THR A 905 46.79 -26.82 -2.42
CA THR A 905 46.86 -26.88 -3.88
C THR A 905 45.50 -26.50 -4.48
N VAL A 906 45.48 -25.60 -5.46
CA VAL A 906 44.25 -25.03 -6.02
C VAL A 906 44.22 -25.21 -7.53
N GLN A 907 43.83 -26.41 -7.94
CA GLN A 907 43.46 -26.69 -9.34
C GLN A 907 42.28 -25.79 -9.72
N SER A 908 42.12 -25.41 -11.00
CA SER A 908 40.79 -24.98 -11.45
C SER A 908 39.79 -26.08 -11.11
N ASP A 909 38.51 -25.70 -11.04
CA ASP A 909 37.45 -26.67 -11.16
C ASP A 909 37.69 -27.52 -12.39
N VAL A 910 37.28 -28.77 -12.29
CA VAL A 910 37.03 -29.54 -13.50
C VAL A 910 35.84 -28.86 -14.16
N ILE A 911 36.05 -28.18 -15.28
CA ILE A 911 34.96 -27.94 -16.23
C ILE A 911 34.71 -29.26 -16.92
N HIS A 912 33.63 -29.91 -16.52
CA HIS A 912 33.17 -31.07 -17.26
C HIS A 912 32.52 -30.54 -18.58
N LEU A 913 32.13 -31.41 -19.52
CA LEU A 913 31.33 -31.01 -20.68
C LEU A 913 30.45 -32.18 -21.12
N ARG A 914 29.16 -31.91 -21.36
CA ARG A 914 28.16 -32.91 -21.77
C ARG A 914 27.24 -32.31 -22.81
N VAL A 915 27.00 -33.10 -23.85
CA VAL A 915 26.15 -32.74 -24.98
C VAL A 915 24.71 -33.14 -24.66
N ILE A 916 23.77 -32.18 -24.67
CA ILE A 916 22.41 -32.30 -24.10
C ILE A 916 21.40 -32.90 -25.10
N ASP A 917 20.57 -33.86 -24.67
CA ASP A 917 19.43 -34.40 -25.43
C ASP A 917 18.35 -33.33 -25.70
N LYS A 918 17.82 -33.35 -26.93
CA LYS A 918 16.80 -32.44 -27.45
C LYS A 918 15.50 -32.46 -26.64
N LYS A 919 15.11 -33.61 -26.08
CA LYS A 919 13.84 -33.76 -25.35
C LYS A 919 13.71 -32.88 -24.11
N LEU A 920 14.81 -32.53 -23.45
CA LEU A 920 14.76 -31.62 -22.29
C LEU A 920 14.49 -30.17 -22.70
N ILE A 921 14.89 -29.77 -23.92
CA ILE A 921 14.64 -28.42 -24.45
C ILE A 921 13.13 -28.24 -24.67
N ASP A 922 12.48 -29.20 -25.33
CA ASP A 922 11.03 -29.21 -25.56
C ASP A 922 10.23 -29.10 -24.23
N ALA A 923 10.72 -29.71 -23.13
CA ALA A 923 10.10 -29.60 -21.81
C ALA A 923 10.21 -28.19 -21.19
N THR A 924 11.33 -27.49 -21.41
CA THR A 924 11.51 -26.11 -20.92
C THR A 924 10.61 -25.10 -21.64
N GLU A 925 10.28 -25.32 -22.91
CA GLU A 925 9.37 -24.47 -23.67
C GLU A 925 7.92 -24.57 -23.13
N SER A 926 7.46 -25.78 -22.80
CA SER A 926 6.10 -26.03 -22.27
C SER A 926 5.80 -25.32 -20.93
N VAL A 927 6.82 -25.12 -20.08
CA VAL A 927 6.69 -24.34 -18.84
C VAL A 927 6.49 -22.85 -19.13
N LEU A 928 7.24 -22.30 -20.08
CA LEU A 928 7.11 -20.89 -20.49
C LEU A 928 5.77 -20.61 -21.20
N GLU A 929 5.23 -21.57 -21.95
CA GLU A 929 3.86 -21.52 -22.47
C GLU A 929 2.81 -21.49 -21.36
N THR A 930 2.98 -22.30 -20.31
CA THR A 930 2.04 -22.36 -19.17
C THR A 930 1.97 -21.01 -18.45
N LEU A 931 3.11 -20.36 -18.17
CA LEU A 931 3.14 -19.00 -17.58
C LEU A 931 2.44 -17.97 -18.49
N SER A 932 2.59 -18.09 -19.80
CA SER A 932 1.92 -17.21 -20.79
C SER A 932 0.40 -17.37 -20.78
N LEU A 933 -0.12 -18.56 -20.49
CA LEU A 933 -1.57 -18.78 -20.35
C LEU A 933 -2.13 -18.13 -19.06
N ILE A 934 -1.36 -18.10 -17.98
CA ILE A 934 -1.71 -17.43 -16.71
C ILE A 934 -1.77 -15.92 -16.90
N GLU A 935 -0.81 -15.31 -17.62
CA GLU A 935 -0.80 -13.88 -17.96
C GLU A 935 -2.09 -13.45 -18.69
N ASN A 936 -2.53 -14.24 -19.68
CA ASN A 936 -3.77 -13.97 -20.42
C ASN A 936 -5.01 -14.04 -19.51
N LYS A 937 -5.09 -15.05 -18.64
CA LYS A 937 -6.20 -15.16 -17.67
C LYS A 937 -6.23 -14.02 -16.66
N CYS A 938 -5.06 -13.56 -16.17
CA CYS A 938 -5.01 -12.38 -15.30
C CYS A 938 -5.57 -11.14 -16.02
N SER A 939 -5.27 -11.00 -17.31
CA SER A 939 -5.78 -9.92 -18.16
C SER A 939 -7.32 -9.95 -18.27
N GLU A 940 -7.91 -11.12 -18.50
CA GLU A 940 -9.38 -11.31 -18.51
C GLU A 940 -10.03 -10.96 -17.14
N LEU A 941 -9.39 -11.33 -16.02
CA LEU A 941 -9.92 -11.03 -14.68
C LEU A 941 -9.87 -9.55 -14.31
N MET A 942 -8.92 -8.77 -14.85
CA MET A 942 -8.87 -7.32 -14.62
C MET A 942 -10.07 -6.58 -15.23
N GLU A 943 -10.76 -7.16 -16.22
CA GLU A 943 -11.97 -6.60 -16.84
C GLU A 943 -13.26 -6.91 -16.03
N ASN A 944 -13.21 -7.75 -14.98
CA ASN A 944 -14.38 -8.06 -14.17
C ASN A 944 -14.91 -6.83 -13.40
N ASN A 945 -16.24 -6.71 -13.31
CA ASN A 945 -16.92 -5.58 -12.67
C ASN A 945 -16.52 -5.34 -11.20
N SER A 946 -16.40 -6.38 -10.37
CA SER A 946 -15.91 -6.26 -8.99
C SER A 946 -14.43 -5.87 -8.94
N ALA A 947 -13.59 -6.37 -9.84
CA ALA A 947 -12.19 -5.97 -9.94
C ALA A 947 -12.06 -4.48 -10.31
N VAL A 948 -12.81 -4.01 -11.31
CA VAL A 948 -12.87 -2.58 -11.70
C VAL A 948 -13.44 -1.70 -10.59
N THR A 949 -14.41 -2.20 -9.81
CA THR A 949 -15.03 -1.46 -8.69
C THR A 949 -14.09 -1.32 -7.49
N PHE A 950 -13.28 -2.34 -7.18
CA PHE A 950 -12.43 -2.41 -6.00
C PHE A 950 -10.95 -2.52 -6.36
N SER A 951 -10.25 -1.37 -6.29
CA SER A 951 -8.81 -1.25 -6.57
C SER A 951 -7.91 -2.25 -5.81
N ALA A 952 -8.35 -2.72 -4.64
CA ALA A 952 -7.70 -3.77 -3.85
C ALA A 952 -7.46 -5.07 -4.64
N ILE A 953 -8.51 -5.58 -5.28
CA ILE A 953 -8.45 -6.84 -6.05
C ILE A 953 -7.80 -6.60 -7.41
N HIS A 954 -8.09 -5.46 -8.05
CA HIS A 954 -7.43 -5.07 -9.30
C HIS A 954 -5.90 -5.09 -9.15
N ARG A 955 -5.40 -4.47 -8.08
CA ARG A 955 -3.96 -4.45 -7.75
C ARG A 955 -3.41 -5.86 -7.56
N LYS A 956 -4.09 -6.75 -6.83
CA LYS A 956 -3.64 -8.14 -6.64
C LYS A 956 -3.52 -8.92 -7.95
N ILE A 957 -4.46 -8.74 -8.88
CA ILE A 957 -4.42 -9.39 -10.20
C ILE A 957 -3.30 -8.80 -11.06
N GLN A 958 -3.11 -7.48 -10.99
CA GLN A 958 -2.01 -6.78 -11.66
C GLN A 958 -0.63 -7.20 -11.11
N ASP A 959 -0.50 -7.36 -9.79
CA ASP A 959 0.70 -7.83 -9.11
C ASP A 959 1.00 -9.29 -9.51
N MET A 960 0.01 -10.19 -9.51
CA MET A 960 0.15 -11.57 -10.04
C MET A 960 0.69 -11.59 -11.47
N MET A 961 0.09 -10.79 -12.37
CA MET A 961 0.51 -10.70 -13.77
C MET A 961 1.95 -10.20 -13.90
N LYS A 962 2.30 -9.14 -13.17
CA LYS A 962 3.64 -8.55 -13.14
C LYS A 962 4.69 -9.51 -12.58
N TYR A 963 4.36 -10.26 -11.53
CA TYR A 963 5.25 -11.25 -10.93
C TYR A 963 5.43 -12.45 -11.87
N CYS A 964 4.37 -12.95 -12.51
CA CYS A 964 4.47 -13.98 -13.54
C CYS A 964 5.38 -13.54 -14.70
N GLN A 965 5.20 -12.32 -15.24
CA GLN A 965 6.04 -11.77 -16.32
C GLN A 965 7.52 -11.65 -15.90
N THR A 966 7.77 -11.14 -14.69
CA THR A 966 9.13 -10.98 -14.14
C THR A 966 9.81 -12.34 -13.93
N TYR A 967 9.10 -13.28 -13.30
CA TYR A 967 9.58 -14.64 -13.06
C TYR A 967 9.78 -15.41 -14.37
N LYS A 968 8.89 -15.30 -15.34
CA LYS A 968 9.03 -15.91 -16.68
C LYS A 968 10.29 -15.43 -17.38
N GLN A 969 10.60 -14.13 -17.31
CA GLN A 969 11.81 -13.57 -17.90
C GLN A 969 13.08 -14.03 -17.16
N ASP A 970 13.05 -14.09 -15.83
CA ASP A 970 14.13 -14.63 -15.01
C ASP A 970 14.33 -16.14 -15.25
N LEU A 971 13.27 -16.95 -15.20
CA LEU A 971 13.31 -18.37 -15.49
C LEU A 971 13.80 -18.65 -16.91
N HIS A 972 13.38 -17.88 -17.92
CA HIS A 972 13.92 -17.98 -19.28
C HIS A 972 15.44 -17.70 -19.30
N ASN A 973 15.90 -16.66 -18.59
CA ASN A 973 17.33 -16.35 -18.45
C ASN A 973 18.08 -17.44 -17.66
N ARG A 974 17.49 -18.03 -16.62
CA ARG A 974 18.05 -19.14 -15.83
C ARG A 974 18.11 -20.44 -16.63
N ILE A 975 17.10 -20.77 -17.43
CA ILE A 975 17.09 -21.91 -18.35
C ILE A 975 18.21 -21.72 -19.38
N LYS A 976 18.28 -20.55 -20.02
CA LYS A 976 19.35 -20.21 -20.96
C LYS A 976 20.75 -20.31 -20.33
N SER A 977 20.92 -19.77 -19.12
CA SER A 977 22.16 -19.86 -18.35
C SER A 977 22.47 -21.29 -17.89
N MET A 978 21.47 -22.11 -17.58
CA MET A 978 21.68 -23.47 -17.08
C MET A 978 21.95 -24.46 -18.21
N ILE A 979 21.34 -24.26 -19.38
CA ILE A 979 21.75 -24.91 -20.62
C ILE A 979 23.24 -24.60 -20.88
N GLN A 980 23.68 -23.35 -20.71
CA GLN A 980 25.10 -22.98 -20.78
C GLN A 980 25.95 -23.64 -19.66
N SER A 981 25.46 -23.74 -18.41
CA SER A 981 26.17 -24.39 -17.30
C SER A 981 26.28 -25.91 -17.43
N ILE A 982 25.32 -26.58 -18.08
CA ILE A 982 25.35 -28.02 -18.35
C ILE A 982 26.20 -28.30 -19.59
N GLN A 983 26.19 -27.40 -20.58
CA GLN A 983 27.18 -27.40 -21.65
C GLN A 983 28.62 -27.24 -21.10
N ALA A 984 28.79 -26.49 -20.00
CA ALA A 984 30.04 -26.38 -19.23
C ALA A 984 30.20 -27.41 -18.09
N CYS A 985 29.26 -28.37 -17.97
CA CYS A 985 29.02 -29.27 -16.83
C CYS A 985 29.58 -28.81 -15.47
N GLU A 986 29.30 -27.56 -15.13
CA GLU A 986 29.27 -27.13 -13.72
C GLU A 986 28.09 -27.82 -13.01
N LYS A 987 27.16 -28.39 -13.81
CA LYS A 987 25.97 -29.11 -13.40
C LYS A 987 25.69 -30.30 -14.32
N ASP A 988 25.15 -31.37 -13.74
CA ASP A 988 24.62 -32.54 -14.46
C ASP A 988 23.38 -32.15 -15.31
N ILE A 989 23.00 -32.94 -16.33
CA ILE A 989 21.68 -32.82 -16.98
C ILE A 989 20.55 -32.91 -15.95
N SER A 990 20.74 -33.69 -14.87
CA SER A 990 19.81 -33.71 -13.75
C SER A 990 19.52 -32.32 -13.20
N ALA A 991 20.42 -31.35 -13.29
CA ALA A 991 20.19 -30.02 -12.76
C ALA A 991 19.19 -29.18 -13.58
N LEU A 992 19.01 -29.46 -14.88
CA LEU A 992 17.91 -28.84 -15.64
C LEU A 992 16.58 -29.47 -15.20
N THR A 993 16.59 -30.78 -14.91
CA THR A 993 15.47 -31.45 -14.24
C THR A 993 15.24 -30.88 -12.84
N ASP A 994 16.29 -30.57 -12.06
CA ASP A 994 16.21 -29.98 -10.72
C ASP A 994 15.74 -28.51 -10.79
N LEU A 995 16.02 -27.78 -11.89
CA LEU A 995 15.49 -26.43 -12.13
C LEU A 995 14.00 -26.47 -12.48
N LEU A 996 13.58 -27.44 -13.29
CA LEU A 996 12.16 -27.69 -13.58
C LEU A 996 11.42 -28.18 -12.33
N GLN A 997 12.04 -29.05 -11.54
CA GLN A 997 11.53 -29.48 -10.23
C GLN A 997 11.47 -28.31 -9.25
N ALA A 998 12.48 -27.43 -9.21
CA ALA A 998 12.46 -26.21 -8.40
C ALA A 998 11.45 -25.17 -8.89
N HIS A 999 11.04 -25.21 -10.16
CA HIS A 999 9.89 -24.47 -10.66
C HIS A 999 8.58 -25.07 -10.14
N GLU A 1000 8.42 -26.40 -10.22
CA GLU A 1000 7.26 -27.11 -9.63
C GLU A 1000 7.17 -26.98 -8.10
N GLU A 1001 8.30 -26.72 -7.42
CA GLU A 1001 8.38 -26.42 -5.97
C GLU A 1001 8.35 -24.91 -5.65
N SER A 1002 8.29 -24.03 -6.66
CA SER A 1002 8.21 -22.57 -6.48
C SER A 1002 6.75 -22.08 -6.34
N PRO A 1003 6.50 -20.88 -5.78
CA PRO A 1003 5.16 -20.26 -5.79
C PRO A 1003 4.68 -19.82 -7.19
N PHE A 1004 5.43 -20.17 -8.26
CA PHE A 1004 5.05 -19.99 -9.66
C PHE A 1004 4.72 -21.32 -10.36
N ASN A 1005 4.63 -22.44 -9.63
CA ASN A 1005 4.24 -23.71 -10.21
C ASN A 1005 2.81 -23.67 -10.79
N LYS A 1006 2.54 -24.58 -11.73
CA LYS A 1006 1.27 -24.62 -12.46
C LYS A 1006 0.06 -24.83 -11.55
N SER A 1007 0.19 -25.61 -10.48
CA SER A 1007 -0.91 -25.93 -9.57
C SER A 1007 -1.34 -24.69 -8.82
N ASP A 1008 -0.42 -24.03 -8.11
CA ASP A 1008 -0.72 -22.90 -7.24
C ASP A 1008 -1.22 -21.68 -8.02
N LEU A 1009 -0.63 -21.38 -9.19
CA LEU A 1009 -1.12 -20.33 -10.08
C LEU A 1009 -2.55 -20.60 -10.58
N THR A 1010 -2.86 -21.86 -10.91
CA THR A 1010 -4.22 -22.23 -11.39
C THR A 1010 -5.23 -22.25 -10.25
N GLU A 1011 -4.84 -22.71 -9.06
CA GLU A 1011 -5.68 -22.68 -7.85
C GLU A 1011 -5.98 -21.24 -7.45
N TRP A 1012 -4.97 -20.36 -7.44
CA TRP A 1012 -5.13 -18.94 -7.13
C TRP A 1012 -6.10 -18.24 -8.08
N LEU A 1013 -5.95 -18.43 -9.40
CA LEU A 1013 -6.90 -17.91 -10.39
C LEU A 1013 -8.32 -18.42 -10.14
N THR A 1014 -8.49 -19.71 -9.88
CA THR A 1014 -9.80 -20.32 -9.61
C THR A 1014 -10.43 -19.76 -8.32
N VAL A 1015 -9.61 -19.47 -7.31
CA VAL A 1015 -10.03 -18.83 -6.06
C VAL A 1015 -10.44 -17.37 -6.30
N LYS A 1016 -9.67 -16.59 -7.07
CA LYS A 1016 -10.03 -15.19 -7.38
C LYS A 1016 -11.24 -15.08 -8.29
N GLU A 1017 -11.39 -15.94 -9.29
CA GLU A 1017 -12.61 -16.09 -10.10
C GLU A 1017 -13.84 -16.30 -9.21
N LYS A 1018 -13.73 -17.18 -8.21
CA LYS A 1018 -14.82 -17.46 -7.25
C LYS A 1018 -15.07 -16.28 -6.32
N GLU A 1019 -14.03 -15.66 -5.74
CA GLU A 1019 -14.16 -14.50 -4.85
C GLU A 1019 -14.84 -13.32 -5.59
N LEU A 1020 -14.39 -12.99 -6.79
CA LEU A 1020 -14.99 -11.93 -7.62
C LEU A 1020 -16.46 -12.20 -7.92
N LYS A 1021 -16.80 -13.42 -8.34
CA LYS A 1021 -18.18 -13.80 -8.66
C LYS A 1021 -19.13 -13.66 -7.47
N GLU A 1022 -18.69 -14.04 -6.27
CA GLU A 1022 -19.49 -13.94 -5.06
C GLU A 1022 -19.58 -12.50 -4.52
N VAL A 1023 -18.51 -11.69 -4.69
CA VAL A 1023 -18.55 -10.24 -4.43
C VAL A 1023 -19.48 -9.51 -5.40
N ASP A 1024 -19.49 -9.87 -6.70
CA ASP A 1024 -20.43 -9.34 -7.69
C ASP A 1024 -21.89 -9.60 -7.27
N VAL A 1025 -22.20 -10.81 -6.75
CA VAL A 1025 -23.53 -11.15 -6.23
C VAL A 1025 -23.93 -10.27 -5.03
N PHE A 1026 -23.02 -10.05 -4.08
CA PHE A 1026 -23.28 -9.14 -2.96
C PHE A 1026 -23.42 -7.68 -3.39
N LEU A 1027 -22.54 -7.20 -4.28
CA LEU A 1027 -22.58 -5.85 -4.83
C LEU A 1027 -23.92 -5.57 -5.51
N GLN A 1028 -24.39 -6.48 -6.37
CA GLN A 1028 -25.67 -6.33 -7.03
C GLN A 1028 -26.80 -6.26 -6.00
N GLN A 1029 -26.83 -7.17 -5.03
CA GLN A 1029 -27.87 -7.18 -4.00
C GLN A 1029 -27.87 -5.95 -3.08
N LEU A 1030 -26.74 -5.28 -2.89
CA LEU A 1030 -26.63 -4.01 -2.16
C LEU A 1030 -27.12 -2.83 -3.02
N ARG A 1031 -26.72 -2.77 -4.29
CA ARG A 1031 -27.20 -1.77 -5.26
C ARG A 1031 -28.71 -1.86 -5.48
N ASP A 1032 -29.26 -3.07 -5.62
CA ASP A 1032 -30.70 -3.34 -5.72
C ASP A 1032 -31.49 -2.88 -4.48
N SER A 1033 -30.80 -2.70 -3.35
CA SER A 1033 -31.39 -2.19 -2.10
C SER A 1033 -31.29 -0.67 -1.97
N GLY A 1034 -30.74 0.03 -2.97
CA GLY A 1034 -30.62 1.49 -3.01
C GLY A 1034 -29.33 2.08 -2.44
N ALA A 1035 -28.31 1.27 -2.14
CA ALA A 1035 -27.02 1.75 -1.63
C ALA A 1035 -26.04 2.05 -2.77
N GLU A 1036 -25.32 3.17 -2.67
CA GLU A 1036 -24.34 3.60 -3.67
C GLU A 1036 -22.92 3.10 -3.35
N VAL A 1037 -22.16 2.67 -4.35
CA VAL A 1037 -20.73 2.35 -4.16
C VAL A 1037 -19.91 3.63 -4.20
N ASN A 1038 -19.24 3.96 -3.10
CA ASN A 1038 -18.32 5.08 -3.06
C ASN A 1038 -17.16 4.84 -2.07
N ASN A 1039 -15.93 4.80 -2.59
CA ASN A 1039 -14.72 4.60 -1.80
C ASN A 1039 -14.11 5.91 -1.25
N ASN A 1040 -14.68 7.08 -1.58
CA ASN A 1040 -14.27 8.38 -1.04
C ASN A 1040 -15.34 8.92 -0.08
N LEU A 1041 -15.17 8.65 1.21
CA LEU A 1041 -16.14 9.02 2.25
C LEU A 1041 -16.07 10.51 2.64
N ASP A 1042 -14.96 11.19 2.36
CA ASP A 1042 -14.68 12.57 2.81
C ASP A 1042 -15.76 13.58 2.36
N THR A 1043 -16.37 13.37 1.19
CA THR A 1043 -17.45 14.24 0.68
C THR A 1043 -18.72 14.14 1.50
N PHE A 1044 -19.06 12.95 2.00
CA PHE A 1044 -20.25 12.71 2.82
C PHE A 1044 -20.01 13.10 4.28
N LEU A 1045 -18.81 12.85 4.79
CA LEU A 1045 -18.41 13.21 6.16
C LEU A 1045 -18.34 14.73 6.37
N LEU A 1046 -18.21 15.53 5.31
CA LEU A 1046 -18.30 17.00 5.39
C LEU A 1046 -19.71 17.57 5.19
N ASP A 1047 -20.69 16.75 4.76
CA ASP A 1047 -22.05 17.23 4.50
C ASP A 1047 -22.85 17.43 5.79
N THR A 1048 -23.28 18.68 6.03
CA THR A 1048 -24.05 19.10 7.21
C THR A 1048 -25.55 18.74 7.15
N SER A 1049 -26.01 18.06 6.09
CA SER A 1049 -27.32 17.40 6.02
C SER A 1049 -27.26 15.94 6.47
N ILE A 1050 -26.10 15.29 6.31
CA ILE A 1050 -25.86 13.91 6.73
C ILE A 1050 -25.46 13.91 8.21
N LYS A 1051 -26.32 13.28 9.03
CA LYS A 1051 -26.05 13.02 10.44
C LYS A 1051 -25.32 11.69 10.62
N ASN A 1052 -25.78 10.65 9.93
CA ASN A 1052 -25.27 9.30 10.04
C ASN A 1052 -24.86 8.78 8.65
N LEU A 1053 -23.65 8.22 8.53
CA LEU A 1053 -23.20 7.54 7.32
C LEU A 1053 -22.99 6.06 7.64
N VAL A 1054 -23.71 5.19 6.97
CA VAL A 1054 -23.72 3.74 7.20
C VAL A 1054 -23.10 3.04 5.99
N CYS A 1055 -21.88 2.53 6.13
CA CYS A 1055 -21.13 1.89 5.05
C CYS A 1055 -21.12 0.38 5.21
N TYR A 1056 -21.73 -0.36 4.27
CA TYR A 1056 -21.42 -1.77 4.09
C TYR A 1056 -20.01 -1.88 3.53
N THR A 1057 -19.08 -2.28 4.39
CA THR A 1057 -17.65 -2.27 4.11
C THR A 1057 -17.17 -3.70 3.89
N PHE A 1058 -16.69 -4.00 2.69
CA PHE A 1058 -15.97 -5.24 2.44
C PHE A 1058 -14.58 -5.12 3.07
N SER A 1059 -14.35 -5.90 4.12
CA SER A 1059 -13.20 -5.77 5.02
C SER A 1059 -12.03 -6.69 4.68
N SER A 1060 -12.27 -7.68 3.81
CA SER A 1060 -11.27 -8.69 3.44
C SER A 1060 -10.66 -8.52 2.04
N LEU A 1061 -11.15 -7.59 1.22
CA LEU A 1061 -10.61 -7.43 -0.15
C LEU A 1061 -9.17 -6.92 -0.15
N ASP A 1062 -8.83 -6.07 0.83
CA ASP A 1062 -7.50 -5.47 1.02
C ASP A 1062 -6.50 -6.36 1.76
N LEU A 1063 -6.92 -7.48 2.36
CA LEU A 1063 -6.03 -8.36 3.14
C LEU A 1063 -4.79 -8.77 2.33
N PRO A 1064 -3.61 -8.95 2.94
CA PRO A 1064 -2.46 -9.50 2.23
C PRO A 1064 -2.81 -10.86 1.61
N ASP A 1065 -2.15 -11.17 0.50
CA ASP A 1065 -2.35 -12.42 -0.23
C ASP A 1065 -1.05 -13.21 -0.11
N ASP A 1066 -1.12 -14.38 0.53
CA ASP A 1066 0.08 -15.13 0.94
C ASP A 1066 0.91 -15.55 -0.30
N LEU A 1067 0.24 -15.99 -1.37
CA LEU A 1067 0.93 -16.39 -2.61
C LEU A 1067 1.61 -15.20 -3.30
N LEU A 1068 0.96 -14.03 -3.37
CA LEU A 1068 1.60 -12.82 -3.90
C LEU A 1068 2.78 -12.37 -3.05
N SER A 1069 2.67 -12.52 -1.73
CA SER A 1069 3.74 -12.19 -0.78
C SER A 1069 4.94 -13.13 -0.97
N ASP A 1070 4.68 -14.44 -1.11
CA ASP A 1070 5.71 -15.44 -1.40
C ASP A 1070 6.36 -15.22 -2.78
N GLN A 1071 5.60 -14.84 -3.80
CA GLN A 1071 6.11 -14.47 -5.12
C GLN A 1071 6.97 -13.19 -5.10
N GLU A 1072 6.55 -12.15 -4.39
CA GLU A 1072 7.32 -10.90 -4.22
C GLU A 1072 8.62 -11.17 -3.47
N ASN A 1073 8.55 -11.93 -2.37
CA ASN A 1073 9.72 -12.37 -1.60
C ASN A 1073 10.67 -13.24 -2.42
N PHE A 1074 10.15 -14.12 -3.28
CA PHE A 1074 10.93 -14.95 -4.19
C PHE A 1074 11.66 -14.11 -5.25
N LEU A 1075 11.02 -13.05 -5.76
CA LEU A 1075 11.57 -12.15 -6.77
C LEU A 1075 12.53 -11.08 -6.21
N ASN A 1076 12.39 -10.68 -4.94
CA ASN A 1076 13.20 -9.61 -4.34
C ASN A 1076 13.93 -10.02 -3.03
N PRO A 1077 15.09 -10.70 -3.13
CA PRO A 1077 15.80 -11.24 -1.96
C PRO A 1077 16.29 -10.21 -0.93
N GLN A 1078 16.31 -8.90 -1.25
CA GLN A 1078 16.78 -7.88 -0.30
C GLN A 1078 15.83 -7.67 0.89
N MET A 1079 14.57 -8.11 0.80
CA MET A 1079 13.60 -7.97 1.90
C MET A 1079 13.79 -9.02 3.02
N MET A 1080 14.57 -10.09 2.81
CA MET A 1080 14.80 -11.16 3.81
C MET A 1080 15.51 -10.73 5.11
N LYS A 1081 15.92 -9.46 5.26
CA LYS A 1081 16.48 -8.95 6.54
C LYS A 1081 15.42 -8.62 7.61
N ARG A 1082 14.13 -8.85 7.35
CA ARG A 1082 13.09 -8.93 8.38
C ARG A 1082 12.25 -10.19 8.19
N ASN A 1083 12.11 -10.94 9.28
CA ASN A 1083 11.28 -12.14 9.47
C ASN A 1083 11.80 -13.41 8.77
N SER A 1084 12.34 -14.32 9.59
CA SER A 1084 12.67 -15.70 9.18
C SER A 1084 12.08 -16.70 10.16
N GLU A 1085 10.87 -17.17 9.91
CA GLU A 1085 10.34 -18.42 10.48
C GLU A 1085 9.72 -19.29 9.35
N LYS A 1086 9.40 -20.54 9.66
CA LYS A 1086 9.27 -21.64 8.69
C LYS A 1086 7.83 -22.13 8.50
N LYS A 1087 7.50 -22.54 7.25
CA LYS A 1087 6.41 -23.46 6.82
C LYS A 1087 4.97 -22.90 6.89
N PRO A 1088 3.96 -23.53 6.25
CA PRO A 1088 3.97 -24.74 5.39
C PRO A 1088 3.49 -24.45 3.95
N ASN A 1089 3.03 -25.47 3.22
CA ASN A 1089 2.41 -25.37 1.89
C ASN A 1089 1.27 -24.34 1.87
N ALA A 1090 1.50 -23.15 1.30
CA ALA A 1090 0.55 -22.05 1.23
C ALA A 1090 -0.25 -22.08 -0.09
N GLY A 1091 -1.06 -23.14 -0.29
CA GLY A 1091 -2.06 -23.12 -1.36
C GLY A 1091 -3.02 -21.95 -1.15
N SER A 1092 -3.49 -21.33 -2.24
CA SER A 1092 -4.25 -20.08 -2.22
C SER A 1092 -5.51 -20.14 -1.36
N GLN A 1093 -5.43 -19.74 -0.09
CA GLN A 1093 -6.57 -19.78 0.82
C GLN A 1093 -7.55 -18.66 0.49
N THR A 1094 -8.79 -19.03 0.16
CA THR A 1094 -9.85 -18.04 0.01
C THR A 1094 -10.23 -17.46 1.37
N TRP A 1095 -10.33 -16.13 1.45
CA TRP A 1095 -10.92 -15.48 2.63
C TRP A 1095 -12.43 -15.75 2.71
N LEU A 1096 -13.07 -16.15 1.61
CA LEU A 1096 -14.50 -16.43 1.52
C LEU A 1096 -14.86 -17.84 2.00
N THR A 1097 -14.56 -18.13 3.27
CA THR A 1097 -14.97 -19.37 3.94
C THR A 1097 -16.49 -19.40 4.15
N GLY A 1098 -17.08 -20.59 4.33
CA GLY A 1098 -18.53 -20.73 4.52
C GLY A 1098 -19.09 -19.96 5.73
N SER A 1099 -18.33 -19.82 6.82
CA SER A 1099 -18.72 -19.02 7.98
C SER A 1099 -18.64 -17.50 7.70
N ILE A 1100 -17.66 -17.06 6.92
CA ILE A 1100 -17.53 -15.66 6.48
C ILE A 1100 -18.65 -15.31 5.50
N TRP A 1101 -18.97 -16.19 4.55
CA TRP A 1101 -20.11 -16.07 3.64
C TRP A 1101 -21.45 -15.90 4.37
N GLU A 1102 -21.75 -16.75 5.37
CA GLU A 1102 -22.96 -16.59 6.18
C GLU A 1102 -22.93 -15.33 7.07
N THR A 1103 -21.74 -14.89 7.51
CA THR A 1103 -21.57 -13.60 8.21
C THR A 1103 -21.87 -12.42 7.29
N MET A 1104 -21.39 -12.45 6.04
CA MET A 1104 -21.70 -11.44 5.03
C MET A 1104 -23.19 -11.42 4.69
N LYS A 1105 -23.86 -12.57 4.56
CA LYS A 1105 -25.32 -12.64 4.42
C LYS A 1105 -26.04 -12.02 5.62
N LYS A 1106 -25.57 -12.29 6.85
CA LYS A 1106 -26.14 -11.71 8.06
C LYS A 1106 -25.99 -10.19 8.06
N HIS A 1107 -24.81 -9.66 7.76
CA HIS A 1107 -24.58 -8.22 7.63
C HIS A 1107 -25.41 -7.62 6.48
N LEU A 1108 -25.52 -8.30 5.33
CA LEU A 1108 -26.36 -7.84 4.23
C LEU A 1108 -27.82 -7.72 4.66
N LYS A 1109 -28.35 -8.72 5.38
CA LYS A 1109 -29.72 -8.67 5.93
C LYS A 1109 -29.88 -7.49 6.87
N ILE A 1110 -28.99 -7.34 7.86
CA ILE A 1110 -29.00 -6.20 8.81
C ILE A 1110 -28.95 -4.87 8.06
N PHE A 1111 -28.13 -4.74 7.03
CA PHE A 1111 -27.97 -3.52 6.24
C PHE A 1111 -29.24 -3.20 5.43
N LYS A 1112 -29.89 -4.20 4.83
CA LYS A 1112 -31.20 -4.03 4.16
C LYS A 1112 -32.30 -3.64 5.15
N ASP A 1113 -32.36 -4.31 6.29
CA ASP A 1113 -33.29 -4.00 7.38
C ASP A 1113 -33.06 -2.56 7.92
N LEU A 1114 -31.80 -2.11 8.01
CA LEU A 1114 -31.44 -0.72 8.38
C LEU A 1114 -31.91 0.31 7.34
N ILE A 1115 -31.72 0.05 6.04
CA ILE A 1115 -32.24 0.90 4.96
C ILE A 1115 -33.77 1.02 5.04
N LEU A 1116 -34.46 -0.10 5.26
CA LEU A 1116 -35.93 -0.11 5.39
C LEU A 1116 -36.43 0.59 6.66
N SER A 1117 -35.64 0.58 7.73
CA SER A 1117 -36.00 1.19 9.03
C SER A 1117 -35.69 2.69 9.10
N ASN A 1118 -34.73 3.19 8.32
CA ASN A 1118 -34.27 4.58 8.32
C ASN A 1118 -34.66 5.27 7.01
N GLY A 1119 -35.94 5.67 6.91
CA GLY A 1119 -36.47 6.43 5.77
C GLY A 1119 -36.24 7.95 5.85
N ASP A 1120 -35.30 8.42 6.67
CA ASP A 1120 -35.02 9.83 6.91
C ASP A 1120 -33.85 10.33 6.05
N GLN A 1121 -33.94 11.56 5.54
CA GLN A 1121 -32.90 12.14 4.66
C GLN A 1121 -31.56 12.44 5.36
N THR A 1122 -31.41 12.14 6.67
CA THR A 1122 -30.17 12.43 7.43
C THR A 1122 -29.27 11.20 7.60
N THR A 1123 -29.73 10.01 7.18
CA THR A 1123 -28.95 8.76 7.19
C THR A 1123 -28.66 8.33 5.75
N VAL A 1124 -27.37 8.19 5.39
CA VAL A 1124 -26.94 7.80 4.04
C VAL A 1124 -26.28 6.42 4.05
N PHE A 1125 -26.60 5.59 3.07
CA PHE A 1125 -26.14 4.20 2.95
C PHE A 1125 -25.19 4.02 1.78
N LEU A 1126 -23.95 3.63 2.07
CA LEU A 1126 -22.90 3.43 1.07
C LEU A 1126 -22.33 2.01 1.10
N ILE A 1127 -21.61 1.66 0.03
CA ILE A 1127 -20.82 0.44 -0.12
C ILE A 1127 -19.36 0.86 -0.37
N ALA A 1128 -18.42 0.28 0.38
CA ALA A 1128 -17.00 0.61 0.27
C ALA A 1128 -16.11 -0.62 0.49
N SER A 1129 -14.82 -0.51 0.15
CA SER A 1129 -13.77 -1.44 0.61
C SER A 1129 -12.79 -0.71 1.53
N LYS A 1130 -12.53 -1.28 2.71
CA LYS A 1130 -11.50 -0.80 3.65
C LYS A 1130 -11.15 -1.95 4.59
N GLU A 1131 -9.86 -2.22 4.75
CA GLU A 1131 -9.36 -3.26 5.65
C GLU A 1131 -9.93 -3.11 7.08
N HIS A 1132 -10.42 -4.21 7.65
CA HIS A 1132 -10.91 -4.22 9.04
C HIS A 1132 -10.67 -5.57 9.73
N THR A 1133 -9.58 -5.66 10.48
CA THR A 1133 -9.05 -6.91 11.07
C THR A 1133 -9.98 -7.62 12.06
N ILE A 1134 -10.91 -6.90 12.71
CA ILE A 1134 -11.81 -7.44 13.74
C ILE A 1134 -13.01 -8.20 13.13
N HIS A 1135 -13.37 -7.89 11.88
CA HIS A 1135 -14.58 -8.40 11.23
C HIS A 1135 -14.29 -8.88 9.80
N PRO A 1136 -13.82 -10.11 9.61
CA PRO A 1136 -13.47 -10.63 8.28
C PRO A 1136 -14.70 -10.78 7.36
N GLY A 1137 -14.48 -10.53 6.07
CA GLY A 1137 -15.45 -10.55 4.99
C GLY A 1137 -16.20 -9.23 4.81
N SER A 1138 -17.04 -8.89 5.78
CA SER A 1138 -17.71 -7.58 5.81
C SER A 1138 -17.94 -7.06 7.22
N CYS A 1139 -18.12 -5.75 7.31
CA CYS A 1139 -18.67 -5.08 8.49
C CYS A 1139 -19.58 -3.93 8.06
N ILE A 1140 -20.48 -3.51 8.95
CA ILE A 1140 -21.26 -2.30 8.78
C ILE A 1140 -20.57 -1.23 9.64
N LEU A 1141 -20.01 -0.21 9.00
CA LEU A 1141 -19.37 0.91 9.68
C LEU A 1141 -20.36 2.07 9.77
N LEU A 1142 -20.53 2.62 10.98
CA LEU A 1142 -21.34 3.80 11.25
C LEU A 1142 -20.41 4.96 11.63
N TYR A 1143 -20.43 6.01 10.81
CA TYR A 1143 -19.81 7.30 11.11
C TYR A 1143 -20.91 8.25 11.60
N GLU A 1144 -20.74 8.77 12.81
CA GLU A 1144 -21.74 9.62 13.48
C GLU A 1144 -21.28 11.09 13.45
N ASN A 1145 -22.19 11.99 13.10
CA ASN A 1145 -22.01 13.45 13.08
C ASN A 1145 -20.82 13.98 12.24
N GLY A 1146 -20.31 13.20 11.30
CA GLY A 1146 -19.20 13.55 10.40
C GLY A 1146 -17.80 13.32 10.95
N SER A 1147 -17.65 12.51 12.00
CA SER A 1147 -16.34 12.00 12.41
C SER A 1147 -15.73 11.10 11.33
N ASP A 1148 -14.42 11.18 11.10
CA ASP A 1148 -13.67 10.20 10.29
C ASP A 1148 -13.48 8.86 11.06
N GLU A 1149 -13.77 8.82 12.36
CA GLU A 1149 -13.75 7.60 13.18
C GLU A 1149 -15.07 6.84 13.08
N ALA A 1150 -15.05 5.68 12.43
CA ALA A 1150 -16.19 4.77 12.36
C ALA A 1150 -16.29 3.85 13.59
N SER A 1151 -17.52 3.60 14.02
CA SER A 1151 -17.86 2.50 14.93
C SER A 1151 -18.43 1.31 14.15
N CYS A 1152 -18.15 0.07 14.59
CA CYS A 1152 -18.77 -1.11 14.00
C CYS A 1152 -20.20 -1.29 14.52
N PHE A 1153 -21.18 -1.21 13.62
CA PHE A 1153 -22.58 -1.41 13.99
C PHE A 1153 -22.80 -2.85 14.48
N THR A 1154 -23.22 -2.98 15.74
CA THR A 1154 -23.58 -4.25 16.36
C THR A 1154 -25.08 -4.24 16.63
N PRO A 1155 -25.88 -5.15 16.04
CA PRO A 1155 -27.31 -5.23 16.33
C PRO A 1155 -27.57 -5.75 17.75
N PRO A 1156 -28.67 -5.36 18.40
CA PRO A 1156 -29.15 -6.00 19.62
C PRO A 1156 -29.38 -7.51 19.40
N SER A 1157 -29.15 -8.29 20.45
CA SER A 1157 -29.46 -9.73 20.45
C SER A 1157 -30.98 -9.93 20.42
N GLU A 1158 -31.42 -11.02 19.78
CA GLU A 1158 -32.82 -11.44 19.83
C GLU A 1158 -33.21 -11.74 21.29
N PRO A 1159 -34.22 -11.05 21.84
CA PRO A 1159 -34.60 -11.24 23.23
C PRO A 1159 -35.30 -12.58 23.40
N ALA A 1160 -35.01 -13.30 24.49
CA ALA A 1160 -35.71 -14.54 24.79
C ALA A 1160 -37.20 -14.27 25.04
N CYS A 1161 -38.04 -15.21 24.59
CA CYS A 1161 -39.49 -15.13 24.72
C CYS A 1161 -39.91 -14.89 26.18
N PRO A 1162 -40.87 -14.01 26.43
CA PRO A 1162 -41.34 -13.76 27.79
C PRO A 1162 -41.97 -15.02 28.38
N VAL A 1163 -41.64 -15.34 29.63
CA VAL A 1163 -42.16 -16.54 30.33
C VAL A 1163 -43.30 -16.13 31.23
N ILE A 1164 -44.45 -16.77 31.12
CA ILE A 1164 -45.62 -16.45 31.94
C ILE A 1164 -45.39 -16.98 33.37
N GLU A 1165 -45.25 -16.08 34.35
CA GLU A 1165 -45.14 -16.45 35.76
C GLU A 1165 -46.53 -16.51 36.44
N GLN A 1166 -47.44 -15.60 36.07
CA GLN A 1166 -48.80 -15.57 36.63
C GLN A 1166 -49.84 -15.10 35.61
N ILE A 1167 -50.99 -15.77 35.60
CA ILE A 1167 -52.18 -15.38 34.83
C ILE A 1167 -53.30 -15.05 35.82
N SER A 1168 -53.99 -13.94 35.59
CA SER A 1168 -55.22 -13.56 36.29
C SER A 1168 -56.33 -13.23 35.28
N GLY A 1169 -57.55 -12.96 35.76
CA GLY A 1169 -58.65 -12.54 34.89
C GLY A 1169 -58.42 -11.19 34.20
N HIS A 1170 -57.53 -10.33 34.71
CA HIS A 1170 -57.34 -8.96 34.21
C HIS A 1170 -55.88 -8.58 33.93
N GLY A 1171 -54.97 -9.55 33.93
CA GLY A 1171 -53.55 -9.26 33.75
C GLY A 1171 -52.65 -10.50 33.75
N VAL A 1172 -51.48 -10.34 33.16
CA VAL A 1172 -50.45 -11.38 33.01
C VAL A 1172 -49.11 -10.83 33.48
N VAL A 1173 -48.42 -11.58 34.33
CA VAL A 1173 -47.05 -11.29 34.76
C VAL A 1173 -46.11 -12.16 33.92
N LEU A 1174 -45.17 -11.49 33.24
CA LEU A 1174 -44.20 -12.10 32.35
C LEU A 1174 -42.78 -11.87 32.87
N LYS A 1175 -41.99 -12.93 33.03
CA LYS A 1175 -40.54 -12.83 33.15
C LYS A 1175 -39.94 -12.50 31.80
N VAL A 1176 -39.04 -11.52 31.74
CA VAL A 1176 -38.38 -11.04 30.53
C VAL A 1176 -36.86 -11.22 30.63
N SER A 1177 -36.20 -11.24 29.46
CA SER A 1177 -34.74 -11.31 29.40
C SER A 1177 -34.10 -9.91 29.55
N PRO A 1178 -32.91 -9.80 30.18
CA PRO A 1178 -32.23 -8.52 30.38
C PRO A 1178 -31.67 -7.97 29.06
N ALA A 1179 -31.44 -6.65 29.02
CA ALA A 1179 -30.85 -5.96 27.88
C ALA A 1179 -29.43 -6.48 27.56
N CYS A 1180 -29.10 -6.58 26.27
CA CYS A 1180 -27.71 -6.77 25.85
C CYS A 1180 -27.02 -5.41 25.65
N PRO A 1181 -25.67 -5.34 25.64
CA PRO A 1181 -24.95 -4.05 25.51
C PRO A 1181 -25.22 -3.24 24.22
N ALA A 1182 -25.88 -3.84 23.22
CA ALA A 1182 -26.29 -3.17 21.98
C ALA A 1182 -27.78 -2.76 21.97
N THR A 1183 -28.49 -2.93 23.09
CA THR A 1183 -29.90 -2.57 23.25
C THR A 1183 -30.03 -1.20 23.92
N GLU A 1184 -30.62 -0.24 23.22
CA GLU A 1184 -30.95 1.09 23.73
C GLU A 1184 -32.32 1.10 24.43
N GLU A 1185 -33.30 0.33 23.93
CA GLU A 1185 -34.65 0.23 24.53
C GLU A 1185 -35.20 -1.20 24.46
N LEU A 1186 -35.97 -1.61 25.48
CA LEU A 1186 -36.75 -2.85 25.47
C LEU A 1186 -38.24 -2.53 25.41
N ARG A 1187 -39.00 -3.29 24.62
CA ARG A 1187 -40.45 -3.09 24.44
C ARG A 1187 -41.17 -4.43 24.47
N LEU A 1188 -42.19 -4.56 25.30
CA LEU A 1188 -43.15 -5.66 25.25
C LEU A 1188 -44.28 -5.28 24.30
N LEU A 1189 -44.53 -6.13 23.31
CA LEU A 1189 -45.57 -5.96 22.30
C LEU A 1189 -46.67 -6.99 22.54
N TYR A 1190 -47.93 -6.54 22.62
CA TYR A 1190 -49.08 -7.41 22.84
C TYR A 1190 -50.29 -6.98 22.00
N LYS A 1191 -51.16 -7.93 21.68
CA LYS A 1191 -52.44 -7.70 21.00
C LYS A 1191 -53.42 -8.82 21.30
N MET A 1192 -54.73 -8.55 21.19
CA MET A 1192 -55.70 -9.65 21.12
C MET A 1192 -55.45 -10.45 19.84
N LYS A 1193 -55.71 -11.76 19.84
CA LYS A 1193 -55.52 -12.62 18.65
C LYS A 1193 -56.31 -12.16 17.41
N GLU A 1194 -57.43 -11.47 17.63
CA GLU A 1194 -58.29 -10.91 16.58
C GLU A 1194 -57.84 -9.50 16.12
N GLU A 1195 -56.98 -8.81 16.89
CA GLU A 1195 -56.41 -7.52 16.52
C GLU A 1195 -55.26 -7.68 15.50
N LYS A 1196 -55.14 -6.72 14.59
CA LYS A 1196 -54.01 -6.65 13.64
C LYS A 1196 -52.80 -5.96 14.23
N ASP A 1197 -53.02 -4.83 14.91
CA ASP A 1197 -51.97 -3.93 15.36
C ASP A 1197 -51.45 -4.32 16.75
N TRP A 1198 -50.15 -4.14 16.97
CA TRP A 1198 -49.49 -4.44 18.24
C TRP A 1198 -49.47 -3.21 19.14
N LYS A 1199 -49.94 -3.36 20.38
CA LYS A 1199 -49.78 -2.36 21.45
C LYS A 1199 -48.39 -2.55 22.07
N SER A 1200 -47.71 -1.46 22.41
CA SER A 1200 -46.33 -1.48 22.92
C SER A 1200 -46.22 -0.86 24.32
N GLN A 1201 -45.54 -1.55 25.23
CA GLN A 1201 -45.16 -1.06 26.54
C GLN A 1201 -43.63 -1.11 26.66
N SER A 1202 -42.98 0.04 26.87
CA SER A 1202 -41.54 0.10 27.12
C SER A 1202 -41.21 -0.57 28.47
N VAL A 1203 -40.09 -1.28 28.51
CA VAL A 1203 -39.62 -2.07 29.65
C VAL A 1203 -38.30 -1.50 30.13
N LEU A 1204 -38.21 -1.20 31.42
CA LEU A 1204 -36.97 -0.72 32.05
C LEU A 1204 -35.92 -1.84 32.00
N GLN A 1205 -34.71 -1.52 31.54
CA GLN A 1205 -33.64 -2.51 31.32
C GLN A 1205 -33.21 -3.27 32.59
N SER A 1206 -33.58 -2.76 33.77
CA SER A 1206 -33.30 -3.33 35.09
C SER A 1206 -34.34 -4.34 35.60
N HIS A 1207 -35.49 -4.48 34.95
CA HIS A 1207 -36.59 -5.33 35.42
C HIS A 1207 -36.53 -6.73 34.78
N ASP A 1208 -36.61 -7.77 35.61
CA ASP A 1208 -36.72 -9.17 35.16
C ASP A 1208 -38.17 -9.61 34.92
N THR A 1209 -39.15 -8.80 35.36
CA THR A 1209 -40.58 -9.09 35.32
C THR A 1209 -41.39 -7.86 34.86
N VAL A 1210 -42.38 -8.10 34.02
CA VAL A 1210 -43.28 -7.09 33.43
C VAL A 1210 -44.72 -7.54 33.63
N THR A 1211 -45.53 -6.70 34.27
CA THR A 1211 -46.96 -6.94 34.42
C THR A 1211 -47.74 -6.17 33.37
N LEU A 1212 -48.55 -6.89 32.60
CA LEU A 1212 -49.61 -6.33 31.77
C LEU A 1212 -50.91 -6.33 32.58
N THR A 1213 -51.50 -5.17 32.81
CA THR A 1213 -52.82 -5.00 33.44
C THR A 1213 -53.88 -4.70 32.38
N ASP A 1214 -55.15 -4.61 32.82
CA ASP A 1214 -56.29 -4.17 32.02
C ASP A 1214 -56.58 -5.03 30.78
N LEU A 1215 -56.22 -6.32 30.85
CA LEU A 1215 -56.56 -7.31 29.84
C LEU A 1215 -58.01 -7.79 30.03
N SER A 1216 -58.76 -7.91 28.94
CA SER A 1216 -60.09 -8.55 28.93
C SER A 1216 -60.00 -10.00 29.41
N PRO A 1217 -60.87 -10.45 30.34
CA PRO A 1217 -60.92 -11.84 30.81
C PRO A 1217 -61.32 -12.80 29.70
N ASP A 1218 -60.96 -14.08 29.87
CA ASP A 1218 -61.28 -15.20 28.97
C ASP A 1218 -60.95 -14.93 27.48
N THR A 1219 -59.98 -14.04 27.22
CA THR A 1219 -59.51 -13.60 25.90
C THR A 1219 -58.09 -14.12 25.63
N GLU A 1220 -57.81 -14.54 24.39
CA GLU A 1220 -56.48 -15.00 23.95
C GLU A 1220 -55.66 -13.84 23.37
N TYR A 1221 -54.48 -13.61 23.95
CA TYR A 1221 -53.52 -12.59 23.55
C TYR A 1221 -52.29 -13.20 22.91
N GLU A 1222 -51.78 -12.54 21.88
CA GLU A 1222 -50.46 -12.75 21.30
C GLU A 1222 -49.50 -11.73 21.88
N MET A 1223 -48.35 -12.17 22.40
CA MET A 1223 -47.34 -11.31 23.03
C MET A 1223 -45.95 -11.67 22.50
N LYS A 1224 -45.10 -10.66 22.26
CA LYS A 1224 -43.69 -10.83 21.88
C LYS A 1224 -42.85 -9.73 22.51
N TYR A 1225 -41.60 -10.02 22.80
CA TYR A 1225 -40.68 -9.07 23.41
C TYR A 1225 -39.71 -8.52 22.35
N ALA A 1226 -39.26 -7.28 22.50
CA ALA A 1226 -38.48 -6.58 21.47
C ALA A 1226 -37.31 -5.80 22.06
N ALA A 1227 -36.16 -5.90 21.40
CA ALA A 1227 -34.96 -5.13 21.71
C ALA A 1227 -34.66 -4.16 20.56
N VAL A 1228 -34.60 -2.88 20.88
CA VAL A 1228 -34.27 -1.78 19.96
C VAL A 1228 -32.83 -1.35 20.23
N GLY A 1229 -32.02 -1.18 19.20
CA GLY A 1229 -30.66 -0.64 19.29
C GLY A 1229 -30.45 0.56 18.37
N LYS A 1230 -29.17 0.95 18.20
CA LYS A 1230 -28.76 2.08 17.33
C LYS A 1230 -29.49 2.08 15.99
N LEU A 1231 -29.75 3.28 15.46
CA LEU A 1231 -30.48 3.50 14.20
C LEU A 1231 -31.90 2.84 14.19
N ASN A 1232 -32.54 2.77 15.36
CA ASN A 1232 -33.84 2.14 15.61
C ASN A 1232 -33.94 0.65 15.20
N TYR A 1233 -32.82 -0.05 15.03
CA TYR A 1233 -32.82 -1.45 14.61
C TYR A 1233 -33.49 -2.32 15.68
N THR A 1234 -34.62 -2.96 15.34
CA THR A 1234 -35.46 -3.68 16.30
C THR A 1234 -35.49 -5.18 15.98
N VAL A 1235 -35.21 -6.00 17.00
CA VAL A 1235 -35.33 -7.46 16.94
C VAL A 1235 -36.44 -7.93 17.88
N HIS A 1236 -37.18 -8.97 17.50
CA HIS A 1236 -38.32 -9.50 18.24
C HIS A 1236 -38.10 -10.96 18.63
N SER A 1237 -38.61 -11.37 19.80
CA SER A 1237 -38.79 -12.78 20.16
C SER A 1237 -39.90 -13.43 19.34
N ASP A 1238 -40.00 -14.77 19.40
CA ASP A 1238 -41.20 -15.48 18.99
C ASP A 1238 -42.44 -14.98 19.76
N VAL A 1239 -43.60 -15.20 19.14
CA VAL A 1239 -44.91 -14.87 19.71
C VAL A 1239 -45.35 -15.98 20.67
N ILE A 1240 -45.51 -15.63 21.94
CA ILE A 1240 -46.22 -16.46 22.91
C ILE A 1240 -47.73 -16.18 22.84
N ARG A 1241 -48.53 -17.16 23.27
CA ARG A 1241 -49.97 -17.03 23.42
C ARG A 1241 -50.38 -17.25 24.87
N VAL A 1242 -51.25 -16.40 25.38
CA VAL A 1242 -51.78 -16.50 26.75
C VAL A 1242 -53.27 -16.23 26.75
N THR A 1243 -54.03 -17.05 27.48
CA THR A 1243 -55.45 -16.86 27.73
C THR A 1243 -55.63 -16.46 29.18
N THR A 1244 -56.17 -15.28 29.43
CA THR A 1244 -56.57 -14.83 30.77
C THR A 1244 -57.73 -15.68 31.26
N HIS A 1245 -57.77 -16.08 32.54
CA HIS A 1245 -58.84 -16.93 33.07
C HIS A 1245 -59.48 -16.36 34.33
N THR A 1246 -60.82 -16.44 34.39
CA THR A 1246 -61.61 -15.96 35.54
C THR A 1246 -61.54 -16.94 36.73
N THR A 1247 -60.75 -16.61 37.76
CA THR A 1247 -60.58 -17.46 38.96
C THR A 1247 -61.79 -17.40 39.88
N ASN A 1248 -62.35 -18.56 40.22
CA ASN A 1248 -63.52 -18.69 41.09
C ASN A 1248 -63.12 -19.41 42.41
N ILE A 1249 -63.04 -18.67 43.53
CA ILE A 1249 -62.53 -19.19 44.81
C ILE A 1249 -63.68 -19.50 45.77
N ARG A 1250 -63.87 -20.78 46.13
CA ARG A 1250 -64.59 -21.22 47.35
C ARG A 1250 -64.38 -22.70 47.69
N GLU A 1251 -63.47 -23.00 48.62
CA GLU A 1251 -63.70 -23.91 49.78
C GLU A 1251 -62.48 -23.91 50.74
N VAL A 1252 -62.71 -24.19 52.03
CA VAL A 1252 -61.79 -23.86 53.14
C VAL A 1252 -61.88 -24.88 54.31
N ARG A 1253 -60.72 -25.31 54.85
CA ARG A 1253 -60.47 -26.08 56.12
C ARG A 1253 -61.03 -27.53 56.14
N CYS A 1254 -60.28 -28.56 56.58
CA CYS A 1254 -59.85 -28.94 57.96
C CYS A 1254 -58.86 -30.16 57.89
N LEU A 1255 -58.08 -30.62 58.90
CA LEU A 1255 -57.66 -30.15 60.23
C LEU A 1255 -56.48 -31.01 60.81
N PHE A 1256 -55.86 -30.51 61.89
CA PHE A 1256 -55.12 -31.19 62.98
C PHE A 1256 -53.68 -31.76 62.86
N MET A 1257 -52.95 -31.51 63.96
CA MET A 1257 -51.60 -31.96 64.34
C MET A 1257 -51.59 -33.39 64.90
N THR A 1258 -50.44 -34.07 64.88
CA THR A 1258 -49.71 -34.50 66.12
C THR A 1258 -48.34 -35.09 65.81
N THR A 1259 -47.47 -35.07 66.82
CA THR A 1259 -46.12 -35.67 66.88
C THR A 1259 -46.13 -37.20 66.78
N HIS A 1260 -45.22 -37.80 66.00
CA HIS A 1260 -43.97 -38.31 66.58
C HIS A 1260 -42.85 -38.46 65.53
#